data_AF-A0A9D4AW83-F1
#
_entry.id   AF-A0A9D4AW83-F1
#
_cell.length_a   1.000
_cell.length_b   1.000
_cell.length_c   1.000
_cell.angle_alpha   90.00
_cell.angle_beta   90.00
_cell.angle_gamma   90.00
#
_symmetry.space_group_name_H-M   'P 1'
#
loop_
_entity.id
_entity.type
_entity.pdbx_description
1 polymer ?
#
loop_
_entity_poly.entity_id
_entity_poly.type
_entity_poly.pdbx_seq_one_letter_code
_entity_poly.pdbx_strand_id
1 'polypeptide(L)'
;MASESITRLQLIDDLHIMLISPPCYFSLLQRPHPLVFQCSACARVCRLSCVPASGRESQGCKSQEGESGWSEREEWDRKPQTARWAGSCSGMTRGESQPSPCLPIMLRSWRGKLKLLLAIAVLVILLSWLCIFVGSSECECGLAVDGRSLLLSPCFGDRPSQDLEREALASQVRKVEEENLQLRLRLSQAQGQAGAVDGSDGSQQWAASFEDGDTPGDDRSNRTGCPKQQTVQKCELLHVAIVCAGHNASRDVVTLVKSILFHRKNPLHFHLITDSVAQQILQTLFQSWMVPSIHVSFYNADDLKAEVSWIPNKHYSGIYGLMKLTLTKALPSNLSKVIVLDTDITFATDIAELWAVFGKFSDKQVIGLVENQSDWYLGNLWKNHRPWPALGRGFNTGVILLLLERLRQIGWEQMWRLTAERELMSMLSTSLADQDIFNAVIKQSPVLVYKLPCFWNVQLSDHTLSEQCYSEVSDLKVIHWNSPKKLRVKNKHVEFFRNLYLTFLEYDGNLLRRELFGCANLPSPPRNQLQEALEDLDEDDPCYDFRRQHLMLHRIHLFFLQYEVLASPDPADVTLVAQLSMDRLQMLEAICKHWAGPISLALYMSDAEAQQFLRYAQGSEVLSSRRNVAYHIVYKEGQFYPVNLLRNVALTNAETPYVFLTDIDFLPMYGLYDYLRNSIRQLELPQRKAALIVPAFETLRYRLAFPKSKAELLSMLDMGSLYTFRYHVWPKGHAPTDYAKWRTATVPYRVEWQPDFEPYVVVRRDCPQYDQRFVGFGWNKVSHIMELDAQEYELLVLPNAFMIHMPHAPSFDISKFRLSAGYRDCLQTLREEFHQDLSRRYGAAALKYLTAERSL
;
A
#
# COMPACT_ATOMS: atom_id res chain seq x y z
N MET A 1 5.74 -22.98 -71.49
CA MET A 1 5.69 -24.45 -71.33
C MET A 1 6.50 -24.79 -70.10
N ALA A 2 6.08 -25.45 -69.03
CA ALA A 2 4.82 -25.87 -68.39
C ALA A 2 5.23 -26.07 -66.89
N SER A 3 4.51 -25.55 -65.88
CA SER A 3 3.55 -26.26 -64.98
C SER A 3 4.12 -27.60 -64.43
N GLU A 4 4.08 -28.04 -63.16
CA GLU A 4 3.41 -27.78 -61.87
C GLU A 4 4.39 -28.35 -60.79
N SER A 5 4.44 -27.93 -59.52
CA SER A 5 3.54 -28.42 -58.44
C SER A 5 4.04 -27.83 -57.11
N ILE A 6 3.19 -27.08 -56.40
CA ILE A 6 3.41 -26.65 -55.01
C ILE A 6 2.48 -27.50 -54.14
N THR A 7 3.05 -28.37 -53.31
CA THR A 7 2.33 -29.12 -52.28
C THR A 7 2.27 -28.32 -50.98
N ARG A 8 1.06 -27.86 -50.65
CA ARG A 8 0.64 -27.44 -49.30
C ARG A 8 0.41 -28.69 -48.44
N LEU A 9 0.95 -28.70 -47.22
CA LEU A 9 0.52 -29.52 -46.07
C LEU A 9 0.76 -28.67 -44.81
N GLN A 10 -0.27 -27.96 -44.35
CA GLN A 10 -1.16 -28.33 -43.23
C GLN A 10 -0.49 -28.16 -41.85
N LEU A 11 -0.70 -26.98 -41.25
CA LEU A 11 -0.72 -26.76 -39.81
C LEU A 11 -2.17 -26.99 -39.34
N ILE A 12 -2.33 -27.98 -38.46
CA ILE A 12 -3.55 -28.24 -37.70
C ILE A 12 -3.37 -27.50 -36.37
N ASP A 13 -4.18 -26.48 -36.14
CA ASP A 13 -4.57 -26.08 -34.78
C ASP A 13 -6.10 -26.15 -34.75
N ASP A 14 -6.59 -27.13 -33.99
CA ASP A 14 -8.01 -27.36 -33.75
C ASP A 14 -8.58 -26.24 -32.87
N LEU A 15 -9.48 -25.45 -33.44
CA LEU A 15 -10.43 -24.63 -32.69
C LEU A 15 -11.84 -24.99 -33.15
N HIS A 16 -12.46 -25.95 -32.47
CA HIS A 16 -13.89 -26.22 -32.59
C HIS A 16 -14.67 -25.24 -31.70
N ILE A 17 -15.30 -24.23 -32.31
CA ILE A 17 -16.46 -23.53 -31.76
C ILE A 17 -17.59 -23.65 -32.79
N MET A 18 -18.65 -24.37 -32.42
CA MET A 18 -19.91 -24.40 -33.15
C MET A 18 -20.57 -23.02 -33.11
N LEU A 19 -20.74 -22.43 -34.30
CA LEU A 19 -21.65 -21.32 -34.57
C LEU A 19 -23.08 -21.85 -34.63
N ILE A 20 -23.97 -21.30 -33.79
CA ILE A 20 -25.41 -21.29 -34.05
C ILE A 20 -25.81 -19.82 -34.19
N SER A 21 -26.18 -19.44 -35.41
CA SER A 21 -26.77 -18.15 -35.77
C SER A 21 -28.19 -18.01 -35.22
N PRO A 22 -28.66 -16.80 -34.86
CA PRO A 22 -30.08 -16.47 -34.87
C PRO A 22 -30.42 -15.51 -36.03
N PRO A 23 -31.62 -15.59 -36.63
CA PRO A 23 -32.08 -14.60 -37.62
C PRO A 23 -32.88 -13.47 -36.96
N CYS A 24 -32.54 -12.24 -37.35
CA CYS A 24 -33.42 -11.19 -37.87
C CYS A 24 -34.74 -10.76 -37.17
N TYR A 25 -34.75 -9.47 -36.80
CA TYR A 25 -35.68 -8.39 -37.18
C TYR A 25 -36.80 -7.87 -36.24
N PHE A 26 -36.83 -6.51 -36.21
CA PHE A 26 -37.92 -5.53 -36.07
C PHE A 26 -38.17 -4.75 -34.74
N SER A 27 -37.84 -3.45 -34.86
CA SER A 27 -38.14 -2.17 -34.18
C SER A 27 -39.35 -2.01 -33.23
N LEU A 28 -39.23 -1.08 -32.26
CA LEU A 28 -39.86 0.26 -32.26
C LEU A 28 -39.55 1.09 -30.98
N LEU A 29 -39.24 2.39 -31.18
CA LEU A 29 -39.54 3.62 -30.40
C LEU A 29 -39.97 3.48 -28.91
N GLN A 30 -39.52 4.25 -27.90
CA GLN A 30 -39.49 5.73 -27.78
C GLN A 30 -38.90 6.12 -26.38
N ARG A 31 -38.23 7.28 -26.28
CA ARG A 31 -37.87 8.03 -25.03
C ARG A 31 -39.12 8.77 -24.45
N PRO A 32 -39.08 9.57 -23.35
CA PRO A 32 -38.38 9.49 -22.03
C PRO A 32 -39.29 9.86 -20.80
N HIS A 33 -38.68 9.78 -19.59
CA HIS A 33 -38.90 10.65 -18.40
C HIS A 33 -40.02 10.33 -17.35
N PRO A 34 -39.91 10.87 -16.10
CA PRO A 34 -39.87 10.10 -14.85
C PRO A 34 -41.15 10.29 -14.00
N LEU A 35 -41.32 9.53 -12.92
CA LEU A 35 -42.06 10.00 -11.73
C LEU A 35 -41.90 9.07 -10.50
N VAL A 36 -41.89 9.76 -9.37
CA VAL A 36 -41.89 9.36 -7.97
C VAL A 36 -43.19 8.64 -7.60
N PHE A 37 -43.17 7.63 -6.71
CA PHE A 37 -43.95 7.52 -5.45
C PHE A 37 -44.07 6.09 -4.87
N GLN A 38 -43.73 6.02 -3.56
CA GLN A 38 -44.34 5.30 -2.43
C GLN A 38 -44.62 3.78 -2.40
N CYS A 39 -44.12 3.19 -1.30
CA CYS A 39 -44.54 1.96 -0.64
C CYS A 39 -45.99 1.96 -0.10
N SER A 40 -46.64 0.80 -0.15
CA SER A 40 -47.55 0.18 0.85
C SER A 40 -48.04 -1.16 0.25
N ALA A 41 -48.44 -2.26 0.92
CA ALA A 41 -48.56 -2.70 2.32
C ALA A 41 -48.78 -4.24 2.32
N CYS A 42 -48.80 -4.82 3.52
CA CYS A 42 -48.98 -6.22 3.95
C CYS A 42 -50.20 -7.02 3.44
N ALA A 43 -50.09 -8.36 3.46
CA ALA A 43 -50.92 -9.35 4.24
C ALA A 43 -50.71 -10.80 3.67
N ARG A 44 -50.24 -11.81 4.42
CA ARG A 44 -50.88 -12.70 5.42
C ARG A 44 -51.70 -13.89 4.83
N VAL A 45 -51.35 -15.13 5.28
CA VAL A 45 -52.22 -16.27 5.74
C VAL A 45 -52.18 -17.65 5.01
N CYS A 46 -52.11 -18.71 5.87
CA CYS A 46 -52.52 -20.13 5.76
C CYS A 46 -51.62 -21.15 5.03
N ARG A 47 -51.55 -22.45 5.35
CA ARG A 47 -51.79 -23.39 6.50
C ARG A 47 -51.66 -24.81 5.89
N LEU A 48 -51.30 -25.83 6.69
CA LEU A 48 -51.59 -27.31 6.59
C LEU A 48 -50.35 -28.08 7.11
N SER A 49 -50.31 -28.63 8.33
CA SER A 49 -51.02 -29.78 8.95
C SER A 49 -50.59 -31.16 8.42
N CYS A 50 -49.88 -31.95 9.25
CA CYS A 50 -50.31 -33.24 9.84
C CYS A 50 -49.13 -34.15 10.28
N VAL A 51 -49.27 -34.66 11.52
CA VAL A 51 -48.54 -35.72 12.27
C VAL A 51 -49.20 -37.08 11.86
N PRO A 52 -48.74 -38.35 12.15
CA PRO A 52 -48.09 -38.75 13.40
C PRO A 52 -47.17 -40.01 13.48
N ALA A 53 -46.72 -40.24 14.73
CA ALA A 53 -46.54 -41.54 15.45
C ALA A 53 -45.27 -42.38 15.17
N SER A 54 -44.67 -43.14 16.10
CA SER A 54 -44.87 -43.41 17.55
C SER A 54 -43.82 -44.44 18.04
N GLY A 55 -43.53 -44.48 19.35
CA GLY A 55 -42.93 -45.63 20.07
C GLY A 55 -41.67 -45.25 20.87
N ARG A 56 -41.69 -44.90 22.18
CA ARG A 56 -41.91 -45.72 23.42
C ARG A 56 -41.02 -46.97 23.43
N GLU A 57 -40.23 -47.31 24.46
CA GLU A 57 -40.29 -47.27 25.94
C GLU A 57 -38.91 -47.80 26.43
N SER A 58 -38.45 -47.84 27.68
CA SER A 58 -38.56 -47.08 28.95
C SER A 58 -37.71 -47.86 29.99
N GLN A 59 -37.50 -47.26 31.18
CA GLN A 59 -36.86 -47.77 32.42
C GLN A 59 -35.32 -47.59 32.49
N GLY A 60 -34.72 -46.86 33.44
CA GLY A 60 -35.04 -46.60 34.86
C GLY A 60 -34.03 -47.40 35.72
N CYS A 61 -33.11 -46.82 36.52
CA CYS A 61 -33.37 -46.19 37.81
C CYS A 61 -32.07 -45.67 38.49
N LYS A 62 -32.21 -44.54 39.21
CA LYS A 62 -31.62 -44.16 40.53
C LYS A 62 -30.11 -43.82 40.63
N SER A 63 -29.79 -42.54 40.88
CA SER A 63 -29.48 -41.89 42.19
C SER A 63 -27.97 -41.94 42.48
N GLN A 64 -27.25 -40.99 43.08
CA GLN A 64 -27.50 -39.77 43.85
C GLN A 64 -26.09 -39.13 44.05
N GLU A 65 -26.03 -37.82 44.33
CA GLU A 65 -24.92 -37.12 45.04
C GLU A 65 -23.55 -37.06 44.33
N GLY A 66 -22.72 -36.03 44.43
CA GLY A 66 -22.67 -34.87 45.29
C GLY A 66 -21.20 -34.38 45.28
N GLU A 67 -21.02 -33.11 44.92
CA GLU A 67 -20.03 -32.14 45.41
C GLU A 67 -18.51 -32.45 45.53
N SER A 68 -17.73 -31.49 44.99
CA SER A 68 -16.54 -30.79 45.56
C SER A 68 -15.34 -31.63 46.05
N GLY A 69 -14.09 -31.31 45.71
CA GLY A 69 -13.33 -30.10 46.09
C GLY A 69 -12.00 -30.57 46.72
N TRP A 70 -10.88 -30.45 45.99
CA TRP A 70 -9.78 -29.50 46.24
C TRP A 70 -9.04 -29.57 47.58
N SER A 71 -7.71 -29.74 47.48
CA SER A 71 -6.64 -29.10 48.29
C SER A 71 -6.44 -29.64 49.73
N GLU A 72 -5.30 -29.49 50.43
CA GLU A 72 -4.18 -28.53 50.34
C GLU A 72 -2.99 -28.92 51.28
N ARG A 73 -1.79 -28.41 50.94
CA ARG A 73 -0.66 -27.87 51.76
C ARG A 73 -0.09 -28.53 53.04
N GLU A 74 1.25 -28.46 53.15
CA GLU A 74 2.08 -27.75 54.18
C GLU A 74 3.58 -28.17 53.98
N GLU A 75 4.56 -27.32 53.67
CA GLU A 75 5.34 -26.28 54.42
C GLU A 75 6.58 -26.82 55.21
N TRP A 76 7.66 -25.99 55.21
CA TRP A 76 8.86 -25.91 56.09
C TRP A 76 10.29 -26.18 55.50
N ASP A 77 10.93 -25.06 55.14
CA ASP A 77 12.14 -24.48 55.79
C ASP A 77 13.61 -24.80 55.38
N ARG A 78 14.43 -23.71 55.39
CA ARG A 78 15.92 -23.54 55.43
C ARG A 78 16.83 -23.44 54.17
N LYS A 79 17.59 -22.32 54.20
CA LYS A 79 18.84 -21.87 53.50
C LYS A 79 20.10 -22.73 53.83
N PRO A 80 21.37 -22.41 53.39
CA PRO A 80 21.92 -21.29 52.57
C PRO A 80 23.02 -21.62 51.49
N GLN A 81 23.34 -20.60 50.67
CA GLN A 81 24.67 -20.14 50.15
C GLN A 81 25.60 -21.06 49.30
N THR A 82 26.49 -20.63 48.37
CA THR A 82 26.73 -19.49 47.43
C THR A 82 28.07 -19.79 46.70
N ALA A 83 28.24 -19.30 45.45
CA ALA A 83 29.49 -18.76 44.84
C ALA A 83 30.65 -19.73 44.42
N ARG A 84 31.51 -19.54 43.39
CA ARG A 84 31.74 -18.59 42.25
C ARG A 84 33.12 -18.93 41.59
N TRP A 85 33.43 -18.41 40.37
CA TRP A 85 34.73 -18.32 39.63
C TRP A 85 35.27 -19.60 38.93
N ALA A 86 35.57 -19.67 37.62
CA ALA A 86 36.47 -18.93 36.70
C ALA A 86 37.94 -19.44 36.70
N GLY A 87 38.51 -19.73 35.51
CA GLY A 87 39.97 -19.87 35.32
C GLY A 87 40.44 -20.86 34.23
N SER A 88 41.15 -20.33 33.22
CA SER A 88 41.85 -20.99 32.10
C SER A 88 42.89 -22.06 32.47
N CYS A 89 43.25 -22.94 31.51
CA CYS A 89 44.65 -23.17 31.13
C CYS A 89 44.82 -24.02 29.85
N SER A 90 46.00 -23.81 29.24
CA SER A 90 46.54 -24.13 27.92
C SER A 90 47.34 -25.46 27.81
N GLY A 91 47.61 -25.94 26.58
CA GLY A 91 48.93 -26.52 26.23
C GLY A 91 49.04 -27.91 25.56
N MET A 92 49.44 -27.91 24.28
CA MET A 92 50.55 -28.64 23.61
C MET A 92 50.76 -30.19 23.60
N THR A 93 50.67 -30.76 22.37
CA THR A 93 51.64 -31.60 21.57
C THR A 93 52.11 -33.04 21.92
N ARG A 94 52.28 -33.82 20.81
CA ARG A 94 53.07 -35.07 20.52
C ARG A 94 52.47 -36.40 21.05
N GLY A 95 52.53 -37.57 20.38
CA GLY A 95 53.10 -38.04 19.11
C GLY A 95 53.07 -39.59 19.07
N GLU A 96 52.75 -40.16 17.89
CA GLU A 96 53.11 -41.48 17.29
C GLU A 96 52.79 -42.88 17.89
N SER A 97 52.48 -43.79 16.94
CA SER A 97 52.65 -45.26 16.85
C SER A 97 51.43 -46.21 16.94
N GLN A 98 51.17 -46.94 15.84
CA GLN A 98 50.19 -48.05 15.62
C GLN A 98 50.80 -49.43 16.03
N PRO A 99 50.21 -50.66 15.83
CA PRO A 99 48.89 -51.06 15.26
C PRO A 99 48.10 -52.24 15.94
N SER A 100 46.81 -52.38 15.55
CA SER A 100 45.95 -53.60 15.48
C SER A 100 45.41 -54.29 16.77
N PRO A 101 44.37 -55.16 16.71
CA PRO A 101 43.11 -55.13 15.94
C PRO A 101 41.88 -55.41 16.85
N CYS A 102 40.67 -54.91 16.54
CA CYS A 102 39.41 -55.53 16.97
C CYS A 102 38.19 -54.92 16.27
N LEU A 103 37.83 -55.52 15.14
CA LEU A 103 36.55 -55.38 14.47
C LEU A 103 35.72 -56.63 14.87
N PRO A 104 34.77 -56.54 15.82
CA PRO A 104 33.37 -56.68 15.43
C PRO A 104 32.39 -56.01 16.41
N ILE A 105 32.38 -54.67 16.52
CA ILE A 105 31.34 -53.96 17.34
C ILE A 105 30.56 -52.92 16.52
N MET A 106 31.10 -52.40 15.41
CA MET A 106 30.40 -51.40 14.58
C MET A 106 29.27 -51.97 13.70
N LEU A 107 29.29 -53.26 13.32
CA LEU A 107 28.26 -53.86 12.46
C LEU A 107 26.93 -54.13 13.19
N ARG A 108 26.92 -54.22 14.54
CA ARG A 108 25.68 -54.36 15.32
C ARG A 108 24.97 -53.01 15.55
N SER A 109 25.72 -51.92 15.70
CA SER A 109 25.13 -50.56 15.87
C SER A 109 24.47 -50.05 14.58
N TRP A 110 25.07 -50.35 13.42
CA TRP A 110 24.50 -49.97 12.12
C TRP A 110 23.21 -50.71 11.77
N ARG A 111 23.11 -52.00 12.10
CA ARG A 111 21.86 -52.77 11.92
C ARG A 111 20.73 -52.29 12.84
N GLY A 112 21.05 -51.81 14.04
CA GLY A 112 20.05 -51.22 14.95
C GLY A 112 19.52 -49.87 14.45
N LYS A 113 20.40 -49.00 13.96
CA LYS A 113 20.03 -47.69 13.41
C LYS A 113 19.26 -47.78 12.09
N LEU A 114 19.60 -48.75 11.23
CA LEU A 114 18.86 -48.99 9.98
C LEU A 114 17.46 -49.56 10.24
N LYS A 115 17.30 -50.44 11.24
CA LYS A 115 15.98 -50.94 11.66
C LYS A 115 15.10 -49.85 12.27
N LEU A 116 15.68 -48.91 13.02
CA LEU A 116 14.97 -47.76 13.58
C LEU A 116 14.53 -46.78 12.48
N LEU A 117 15.40 -46.50 11.49
CA LEU A 117 15.07 -45.65 10.35
C LEU A 117 13.98 -46.27 9.46
N LEU A 118 14.04 -47.58 9.21
CA LEU A 118 12.99 -48.31 8.50
C LEU A 118 11.67 -48.32 9.28
N ALA A 119 11.71 -48.48 10.61
CA ALA A 119 10.51 -48.42 11.45
C ALA A 119 9.87 -47.02 11.43
N ILE A 120 10.67 -45.94 11.45
CA ILE A 120 10.17 -44.57 11.36
C ILE A 120 9.59 -44.29 9.96
N ALA A 121 10.25 -44.73 8.89
CA ALA A 121 9.73 -44.58 7.53
C ALA A 121 8.41 -45.33 7.33
N VAL A 122 8.30 -46.55 7.86
CA VAL A 122 7.05 -47.34 7.82
C VAL A 122 5.96 -46.68 8.67
N LEU A 123 6.29 -46.10 9.83
CA LEU A 123 5.33 -45.37 10.67
C LEU A 123 4.81 -44.11 9.96
N VAL A 124 5.67 -43.37 9.26
CA VAL A 124 5.27 -42.18 8.48
C VAL A 124 4.39 -42.57 7.29
N ILE A 125 4.69 -43.67 6.61
CA ILE A 125 3.85 -44.18 5.52
C ILE A 125 2.50 -44.67 6.08
N LEU A 126 2.48 -45.37 7.21
CA LEU A 126 1.26 -45.82 7.87
C LEU A 126 0.41 -44.65 8.38
N LEU A 127 1.01 -43.60 8.94
CA LEU A 127 0.31 -42.37 9.36
C LEU A 127 -0.20 -41.57 8.16
N SER A 128 0.55 -41.56 7.05
CA SER A 128 0.10 -40.93 5.80
C SER A 128 -1.06 -41.71 5.19
N TRP A 129 -1.02 -43.04 5.22
CA TRP A 129 -2.12 -43.91 4.83
C TRP A 129 -3.31 -43.79 5.77
N LEU A 130 -3.11 -43.63 7.08
CA LEU A 130 -4.17 -43.36 8.05
C LEU A 130 -4.79 -41.98 7.84
N CYS A 131 -4.01 -40.96 7.46
CA CYS A 131 -4.57 -39.65 7.09
C CYS A 131 -5.38 -39.72 5.78
N ILE A 132 -4.97 -40.58 4.85
CA ILE A 132 -5.72 -40.83 3.60
C ILE A 132 -6.97 -41.67 3.86
N PHE A 133 -6.92 -42.66 4.78
CA PHE A 133 -8.05 -43.54 5.11
C PHE A 133 -9.07 -42.89 6.08
N VAL A 134 -8.61 -42.15 7.08
CA VAL A 134 -9.48 -41.39 8.00
C VAL A 134 -10.09 -40.17 7.29
N GLY A 135 -9.43 -39.64 6.25
CA GLY A 135 -10.01 -38.66 5.34
C GLY A 135 -11.12 -39.19 4.41
N SER A 136 -11.47 -40.50 4.50
CA SER A 136 -12.41 -41.15 3.57
C SER A 136 -13.65 -41.80 4.23
N SER A 137 -13.97 -41.51 5.49
CA SER A 137 -15.27 -41.92 6.06
C SER A 137 -15.68 -41.06 7.26
N GLU A 138 -16.23 -39.87 6.96
CA GLU A 138 -17.36 -39.19 7.65
C GLU A 138 -17.36 -37.70 7.26
N CYS A 139 -18.18 -37.35 6.26
CA CYS A 139 -18.96 -36.11 6.14
C CYS A 139 -19.65 -36.07 4.76
N GLU A 140 -20.73 -36.84 4.61
CA GLU A 140 -21.86 -36.49 3.73
C GLU A 140 -22.96 -35.99 4.68
N CYS A 141 -23.61 -34.83 4.54
CA CYS A 141 -24.25 -34.23 3.36
C CYS A 141 -24.21 -32.68 3.49
N GLY A 142 -24.19 -31.86 2.44
CA GLY A 142 -24.32 -32.14 1.02
C GLY A 142 -23.76 -31.00 0.16
N LEU A 143 -23.02 -31.39 -0.86
CA LEU A 143 -22.69 -30.62 -2.05
C LEU A 143 -23.39 -31.29 -3.21
N ALA A 144 -24.23 -30.55 -3.93
CA ALA A 144 -24.40 -30.78 -5.36
C ALA A 144 -23.37 -29.87 -6.06
N VAL A 145 -22.20 -30.41 -6.35
CA VAL A 145 -21.20 -29.79 -7.25
C VAL A 145 -21.22 -30.61 -8.53
N ASP A 146 -21.90 -30.07 -9.53
CA ASP A 146 -21.71 -30.49 -10.90
C ASP A 146 -20.48 -29.77 -11.46
N GLY A 147 -19.50 -30.57 -11.90
CA GLY A 147 -18.29 -30.10 -12.53
C GLY A 147 -18.58 -29.49 -13.90
N ARG A 148 -18.57 -28.16 -13.98
CA ARG A 148 -18.25 -27.42 -15.21
C ARG A 148 -17.28 -26.30 -14.90
N SER A 149 -16.06 -26.46 -15.42
CA SER A 149 -15.20 -25.42 -15.97
C SER A 149 -15.67 -23.97 -15.74
N LEU A 150 -15.15 -23.31 -14.70
CA LEU A 150 -15.14 -21.84 -14.64
C LEU A 150 -14.02 -21.32 -15.55
N LEU A 151 -14.24 -21.51 -16.85
CA LEU A 151 -13.83 -20.51 -17.83
C LEU A 151 -14.74 -19.31 -17.57
N LEU A 152 -14.19 -18.29 -16.90
CA LEU A 152 -14.76 -16.95 -16.97
C LEU A 152 -14.81 -16.58 -18.45
N SER A 153 -16.01 -16.65 -19.03
CA SER A 153 -16.28 -15.95 -20.28
C SER A 153 -16.03 -14.46 -20.04
N PRO A 154 -15.42 -13.75 -20.99
CA PRO A 154 -15.16 -12.32 -20.85
C PRO A 154 -16.51 -11.60 -20.84
N CYS A 155 -16.90 -11.08 -19.68
CA CYS A 155 -18.00 -10.13 -19.60
C CYS A 155 -17.56 -8.86 -20.36
N PHE A 156 -18.06 -8.69 -21.57
CA PHE A 156 -18.32 -7.37 -22.11
C PHE A 156 -19.44 -6.73 -21.27
N GLY A 157 -19.22 -5.50 -20.82
CA GLY A 157 -20.25 -4.70 -20.14
C GLY A 157 -19.68 -4.00 -18.92
N ASP A 158 -19.38 -2.71 -19.10
CA ASP A 158 -19.28 -1.62 -18.13
C ASP A 158 -18.70 -1.93 -16.74
N ARG A 159 -17.55 -1.30 -16.45
CA ARG A 159 -17.15 -1.08 -15.06
C ARG A 159 -18.35 -0.51 -14.30
N PRO A 160 -18.67 -1.00 -13.09
CA PRO A 160 -19.67 -0.33 -12.26
C PRO A 160 -19.29 1.15 -12.14
N SER A 161 -20.29 2.03 -12.20
CA SER A 161 -20.03 3.47 -12.01
C SER A 161 -19.29 3.67 -10.68
N GLN A 162 -18.40 4.66 -10.61
CA GLN A 162 -17.66 4.99 -9.38
C GLN A 162 -18.60 5.26 -8.19
N ASP A 163 -19.87 5.60 -8.46
CA ASP A 163 -20.95 5.70 -7.47
C ASP A 163 -21.29 4.35 -6.83
N LEU A 164 -21.33 3.26 -7.60
CA LEU A 164 -21.64 1.91 -7.12
C LEU A 164 -20.56 1.36 -6.18
N GLU A 165 -19.27 1.62 -6.43
CA GLU A 165 -18.19 1.21 -5.52
C GLU A 165 -18.21 2.00 -4.21
N ARG A 166 -18.50 3.30 -4.28
CA ARG A 166 -18.70 4.13 -3.09
C ARG A 166 -19.96 3.72 -2.33
N GLU A 167 -21.06 3.40 -3.00
CA GLU A 167 -22.29 2.92 -2.39
C GLU A 167 -22.12 1.53 -1.76
N ALA A 168 -21.37 0.64 -2.42
CA ALA A 168 -20.99 -0.66 -1.87
C ALA A 168 -20.13 -0.51 -0.62
N LEU A 169 -19.18 0.44 -0.61
CA LEU A 169 -18.40 0.72 0.58
C LEU A 169 -19.22 1.43 1.66
N ALA A 170 -20.06 2.39 1.31
CA ALA A 170 -21.00 3.00 2.24
C ALA A 170 -21.98 1.95 2.78
N SER A 171 -22.32 0.93 2.00
CA SER A 171 -23.06 -0.26 2.44
C SER A 171 -22.23 -1.13 3.38
N GLN A 172 -20.92 -1.27 3.16
CA GLN A 172 -20.03 -2.02 4.05
C GLN A 172 -19.81 -1.28 5.37
N VAL A 173 -19.64 0.05 5.35
CA VAL A 173 -19.63 0.90 6.53
C VAL A 173 -20.97 0.81 7.27
N ARG A 174 -22.11 0.91 6.55
CA ARG A 174 -23.45 0.68 7.14
C ARG A 174 -23.62 -0.72 7.71
N LYS A 175 -23.09 -1.75 7.06
CA LYS A 175 -23.11 -3.12 7.57
C LYS A 175 -22.29 -3.23 8.86
N VAL A 176 -21.14 -2.58 8.93
CA VAL A 176 -20.33 -2.46 10.15
C VAL A 176 -21.09 -1.67 11.24
N GLU A 177 -21.87 -0.65 10.87
CA GLU A 177 -22.78 0.08 11.76
C GLU A 177 -23.99 -0.76 12.23
N GLU A 178 -24.52 -1.64 11.39
CA GLU A 178 -25.58 -2.59 11.72
C GLU A 178 -25.08 -3.75 12.58
N GLU A 179 -23.89 -4.28 12.29
CA GLU A 179 -23.20 -5.24 13.16
C GLU A 179 -22.92 -4.62 14.53
N ASN A 180 -22.56 -3.34 14.58
CA ASN A 180 -22.52 -2.55 15.81
C ASN A 180 -23.88 -2.51 16.51
N LEU A 181 -24.98 -2.29 15.77
CA LEU A 181 -26.33 -2.31 16.35
C LEU A 181 -26.71 -3.68 16.92
N GLN A 182 -26.33 -4.77 16.25
CA GLN A 182 -26.60 -6.14 16.72
C GLN A 182 -25.72 -6.52 17.93
N LEU A 183 -24.45 -6.11 17.93
CA LEU A 183 -23.57 -6.22 19.09
C LEU A 183 -24.16 -5.48 20.30
N ARG A 184 -24.72 -4.27 20.10
CA ARG A 184 -25.43 -3.52 21.15
C ARG A 184 -26.59 -4.31 21.74
N LEU A 185 -27.43 -4.92 20.91
CA LEU A 185 -28.57 -5.73 21.37
C LEU A 185 -28.13 -6.96 22.19
N ARG A 186 -27.01 -7.59 21.81
CA ARG A 186 -26.46 -8.73 22.56
C ARG A 186 -25.83 -8.30 23.88
N LEU A 187 -25.16 -7.14 23.91
CA LEU A 187 -24.57 -6.58 25.12
C LEU A 187 -25.63 -6.11 26.11
N SER A 188 -26.73 -5.50 25.65
CA SER A 188 -27.86 -5.12 26.51
C SER A 188 -28.58 -6.34 27.08
N GLN A 189 -28.69 -7.43 26.32
CA GLN A 189 -29.26 -8.70 26.79
C GLN A 189 -28.36 -9.41 27.82
N ALA A 190 -27.04 -9.33 27.66
CA ALA A 190 -26.08 -9.89 28.62
C ALA A 190 -26.06 -9.12 29.95
N GLN A 191 -26.28 -7.79 29.91
CA GLN A 191 -26.41 -6.97 31.13
C GLN A 191 -27.76 -7.15 31.84
N GLY A 192 -28.83 -7.48 31.10
CA GLY A 192 -30.13 -7.83 31.67
C GLY A 192 -30.16 -9.16 32.46
N GLN A 193 -29.16 -10.03 32.28
CA GLN A 193 -29.02 -11.29 33.03
C GLN A 193 -28.06 -11.20 34.23
N ALA A 194 -27.24 -10.14 34.33
CA ALA A 194 -26.29 -9.93 35.42
C ALA A 194 -26.80 -8.98 36.53
N GLY A 195 -27.96 -8.34 36.34
CA GLY A 195 -28.54 -7.36 37.28
C GLY A 195 -29.65 -7.90 38.20
N ALA A 196 -29.84 -9.22 38.28
CA ALA A 196 -30.93 -9.83 39.05
C ALA A 196 -30.50 -10.41 40.41
N VAL A 197 -29.53 -9.80 41.11
CA VAL A 197 -29.31 -9.99 42.57
C VAL A 197 -28.58 -8.75 43.12
N ASP A 198 -29.31 -7.72 43.56
CA ASP A 198 -29.23 -7.12 44.91
C ASP A 198 -30.14 -5.88 45.00
N GLY A 199 -30.72 -5.65 46.19
CA GLY A 199 -31.88 -4.77 46.41
C GLY A 199 -31.61 -3.29 46.66
N SER A 200 -32.68 -2.50 46.42
CA SER A 200 -33.05 -1.17 46.94
C SER A 200 -31.99 -0.07 47.02
N ASP A 201 -32.12 0.98 46.21
CA ASP A 201 -32.69 2.28 46.65
C ASP A 201 -32.94 3.21 45.45
N GLY A 202 -33.86 4.16 45.59
CA GLY A 202 -34.56 4.83 44.49
C GLY A 202 -33.78 5.86 43.66
N SER A 203 -34.22 6.06 42.41
CA SER A 203 -34.67 7.37 41.89
C SER A 203 -34.91 7.35 40.36
N GLN A 204 -36.16 7.69 40.00
CA GLN A 204 -36.65 8.36 38.78
C GLN A 204 -36.27 7.83 37.38
N GLN A 205 -37.20 7.07 36.82
CA GLN A 205 -37.41 6.83 35.38
C GLN A 205 -37.73 8.12 34.63
N TRP A 206 -37.04 8.36 33.50
CA TRP A 206 -37.55 9.15 32.39
C TRP A 206 -37.77 8.22 31.18
N ALA A 207 -39.02 7.83 30.97
CA ALA A 207 -39.47 7.18 29.75
C ALA A 207 -39.92 8.28 28.77
N ALA A 208 -39.37 8.28 27.56
CA ALA A 208 -39.82 9.14 26.47
C ALA A 208 -40.67 8.31 25.50
N SER A 209 -41.99 8.46 25.62
CA SER A 209 -42.99 8.01 24.65
C SER A 209 -43.12 9.06 23.53
N PHE A 210 -42.97 8.61 22.28
CA PHE A 210 -43.28 9.35 21.07
C PHE A 210 -44.78 9.25 20.78
N GLU A 211 -45.50 10.38 20.78
CA GLU A 211 -46.77 10.53 20.07
C GLU A 211 -46.83 11.92 19.42
N ASP A 212 -46.98 11.92 18.09
CA ASP A 212 -47.23 13.10 17.24
C ASP A 212 -48.73 13.43 17.24
N GLY A 213 -49.05 14.72 17.34
CA GLY A 213 -50.41 15.25 17.18
C GLY A 213 -50.41 16.76 16.99
N ASP A 214 -50.48 17.21 15.74
CA ASP A 214 -50.59 18.61 15.35
C ASP A 214 -52.01 19.17 15.60
N THR A 215 -52.10 20.34 16.25
CA THR A 215 -53.20 21.31 16.03
C THR A 215 -52.74 22.72 16.46
N PRO A 216 -53.09 23.80 15.74
CA PRO A 216 -52.52 25.12 15.97
C PRO A 216 -53.38 25.98 16.91
N GLY A 217 -52.76 26.59 17.92
CA GLY A 217 -53.43 27.60 18.76
C GLY A 217 -52.60 28.10 19.95
N ASP A 218 -52.17 29.35 19.82
CA ASP A 218 -51.99 30.37 20.86
C ASP A 218 -50.83 30.31 21.89
N ASP A 219 -49.90 31.25 21.69
CA ASP A 219 -49.25 32.15 22.66
C ASP A 219 -49.05 31.71 24.13
N ARG A 220 -47.78 31.44 24.50
CA ARG A 220 -46.97 32.22 25.50
C ARG A 220 -45.85 31.40 26.16
N SER A 221 -44.63 31.94 26.03
CA SER A 221 -43.49 31.89 26.97
C SER A 221 -43.20 30.60 27.77
N ASN A 222 -42.19 29.85 27.33
CA ASN A 222 -40.99 29.53 28.13
C ASN A 222 -39.99 28.70 27.30
N ARG A 223 -39.01 29.38 26.69
CA ARG A 223 -37.89 28.70 26.02
C ARG A 223 -36.86 28.26 27.08
N THR A 224 -36.98 27.04 27.56
CA THR A 224 -35.81 26.28 28.02
C THR A 224 -34.99 25.95 26.78
N GLY A 225 -34.01 26.81 26.47
CA GLY A 225 -33.13 26.60 25.33
C GLY A 225 -32.26 25.37 25.57
N CYS A 226 -32.47 24.30 24.79
CA CYS A 226 -31.41 23.32 24.56
C CYS A 226 -30.14 24.10 24.15
N PRO A 227 -28.98 23.86 24.77
CA PRO A 227 -27.75 24.52 24.35
C PRO A 227 -27.53 24.17 22.88
N LYS A 228 -27.62 25.19 22.00
CA LYS A 228 -27.35 25.02 20.57
C LYS A 228 -25.92 24.50 20.46
N GLN A 229 -25.79 23.25 20.03
CA GLN A 229 -24.50 22.63 19.73
C GLN A 229 -23.80 23.55 18.74
N GLN A 230 -22.64 24.10 19.12
CA GLN A 230 -21.92 25.07 18.31
C GLN A 230 -21.50 24.39 17.00
N THR A 231 -22.19 24.72 15.90
CA THR A 231 -21.91 24.15 14.59
C THR A 231 -20.79 24.95 13.92
N VAL A 232 -19.77 24.24 13.43
CA VAL A 232 -18.70 24.84 12.61
C VAL A 232 -19.34 25.48 11.38
N GLN A 233 -18.88 26.68 11.00
CA GLN A 233 -19.44 27.36 9.84
C GLN A 233 -19.13 26.56 8.58
N LYS A 234 -20.12 26.48 7.67
CA LYS A 234 -19.91 25.87 6.36
C LYS A 234 -18.78 26.64 5.67
N CYS A 235 -17.79 25.91 5.13
CA CYS A 235 -16.60 26.47 4.48
C CYS A 235 -15.58 27.15 5.41
N GLU A 236 -15.68 27.01 6.73
CA GLU A 236 -14.55 27.30 7.62
C GLU A 236 -13.38 26.35 7.30
N LEU A 237 -12.18 26.92 7.09
CA LEU A 237 -10.95 26.17 6.85
C LEU A 237 -10.45 25.57 8.16
N LEU A 238 -10.37 24.24 8.22
CA LEU A 238 -9.91 23.53 9.42
C LEU A 238 -8.42 23.19 9.28
N HIS A 239 -7.64 23.48 10.31
CA HIS A 239 -6.19 23.28 10.30
C HIS A 239 -5.80 22.02 11.06
N VAL A 240 -5.04 21.14 10.40
CA VAL A 240 -4.60 19.86 10.94
C VAL A 240 -3.08 19.77 10.85
N ALA A 241 -2.38 19.62 11.96
CA ALA A 241 -0.93 19.44 12.02
C ALA A 241 -0.56 17.96 12.26
N ILE A 242 0.42 17.47 11.50
CA ILE A 242 0.90 16.10 11.59
C ILE A 242 2.43 16.11 11.52
N VAL A 243 3.08 15.37 12.42
CA VAL A 243 4.52 15.09 12.32
C VAL A 243 4.68 13.77 11.57
N CYS A 244 5.35 13.79 10.43
CA CYS A 244 5.49 12.63 9.57
C CYS A 244 6.91 12.57 8.99
N ALA A 245 7.69 11.56 9.36
CA ALA A 245 9.08 11.45 8.92
C ALA A 245 9.43 10.03 8.45
N GLY A 246 10.17 9.96 7.35
CA GLY A 246 10.60 8.73 6.71
C GLY A 246 9.49 7.98 5.94
N HIS A 247 9.92 6.90 5.29
CA HIS A 247 9.09 6.10 4.37
C HIS A 247 7.85 5.48 5.02
N ASN A 248 8.00 4.89 6.21
CA ASN A 248 6.91 4.18 6.87
C ASN A 248 5.80 5.13 7.32
N ALA A 249 6.14 6.24 7.97
CA ALA A 249 5.15 7.22 8.41
C ALA A 249 4.42 7.84 7.21
N SER A 250 5.14 8.07 6.10
CA SER A 250 4.56 8.60 4.85
C SER A 250 3.54 7.66 4.22
N ARG A 251 3.71 6.34 4.41
CA ARG A 251 2.72 5.34 4.00
C ARG A 251 1.54 5.27 4.97
N ASP A 252 1.82 5.26 6.27
CA ASP A 252 0.79 5.09 7.31
C ASP A 252 -0.18 6.29 7.36
N VAL A 253 0.33 7.51 7.16
CA VAL A 253 -0.48 8.75 7.17
C VAL A 253 -1.53 8.77 6.05
N VAL A 254 -1.35 8.00 4.97
CA VAL A 254 -2.33 7.92 3.87
C VAL A 254 -3.67 7.37 4.38
N THR A 255 -3.65 6.37 5.26
CA THR A 255 -4.88 5.79 5.84
C THR A 255 -5.62 6.80 6.72
N LEU A 256 -4.87 7.54 7.55
CA LEU A 256 -5.41 8.64 8.34
C LEU A 256 -6.11 9.67 7.43
N VAL A 257 -5.39 10.16 6.41
CA VAL A 257 -5.90 11.17 5.48
C VAL A 257 -7.16 10.67 4.78
N LYS A 258 -7.16 9.43 4.26
CA LYS A 258 -8.37 8.83 3.63
C LYS A 258 -9.56 8.81 4.58
N SER A 259 -9.38 8.38 5.83
CA SER A 259 -10.47 8.33 6.81
C SER A 259 -11.03 9.73 7.13
N ILE A 260 -10.17 10.75 7.23
CA ILE A 260 -10.62 12.15 7.40
C ILE A 260 -11.38 12.62 6.16
N LEU A 261 -10.82 12.43 4.97
CA LEU A 261 -11.40 12.91 3.71
C LEU A 261 -12.75 12.25 3.40
N PHE A 262 -12.92 10.98 3.78
CA PHE A 262 -14.17 10.25 3.59
C PHE A 262 -15.36 10.89 4.34
N HIS A 263 -15.12 11.36 5.56
CA HIS A 263 -16.15 11.99 6.40
C HIS A 263 -16.22 13.52 6.30
N ARG A 264 -15.26 14.14 5.60
CA ARG A 264 -15.07 15.60 5.53
C ARG A 264 -16.29 16.35 4.96
N LYS A 265 -16.69 17.42 5.65
CA LYS A 265 -17.67 18.42 5.13
C LYS A 265 -17.14 19.86 5.04
N ASN A 266 -15.88 20.06 5.43
CA ASN A 266 -15.22 21.36 5.44
C ASN A 266 -13.86 21.32 4.70
N PRO A 267 -13.42 22.44 4.12
CA PRO A 267 -12.07 22.54 3.56
C PRO A 267 -11.02 22.31 4.64
N LEU A 268 -9.89 21.68 4.29
CA LEU A 268 -8.82 21.36 5.24
C LEU A 268 -7.48 21.93 4.79
N HIS A 269 -6.67 22.36 5.76
CA HIS A 269 -5.26 22.66 5.57
C HIS A 269 -4.42 21.70 6.41
N PHE A 270 -3.69 20.81 5.75
CA PHE A 270 -2.69 19.96 6.39
C PHE A 270 -1.35 20.69 6.54
N HIS A 271 -0.87 20.78 7.77
CA HIS A 271 0.45 21.28 8.13
C HIS A 271 1.35 20.09 8.48
N LEU A 272 2.28 19.76 7.59
CA LEU A 272 3.10 18.56 7.70
C LEU A 272 4.52 18.94 8.12
N ILE A 273 4.92 18.48 9.31
CA ILE A 273 6.30 18.62 9.80
C ILE A 273 7.04 17.36 9.34
N THR A 274 7.97 17.51 8.41
CA THR A 274 8.53 16.39 7.64
C THR A 274 10.05 16.45 7.55
N ASP A 275 10.69 15.29 7.44
CA ASP A 275 12.04 15.22 6.88
C ASP A 275 11.98 15.33 5.34
N SER A 276 13.15 15.43 4.70
CA SER A 276 13.24 15.59 3.24
C SER A 276 12.60 14.42 2.48
N VAL A 277 12.74 13.20 3.01
CA VAL A 277 12.14 11.98 2.45
C VAL A 277 10.62 12.05 2.47
N ALA A 278 10.02 12.28 3.64
CA ALA A 278 8.57 12.37 3.76
C ALA A 278 8.00 13.55 2.97
N GLN A 279 8.71 14.68 2.92
CA GLN A 279 8.31 15.83 2.10
C GLN A 279 8.21 15.44 0.63
N GLN A 280 9.24 14.82 0.05
CA GLN A 280 9.23 14.44 -1.36
C GLN A 280 8.08 13.48 -1.69
N ILE A 281 7.86 12.48 -0.83
CA ILE A 281 6.80 11.47 -0.99
C ILE A 281 5.43 12.14 -0.92
N LEU A 282 5.15 12.87 0.17
CA LEU A 282 3.83 13.43 0.44
C LEU A 282 3.51 14.59 -0.48
N GLN A 283 4.50 15.41 -0.86
CA GLN A 283 4.30 16.47 -1.85
C GLN A 283 3.87 15.88 -3.19
N THR A 284 4.58 14.86 -3.69
CA THR A 284 4.20 14.16 -4.92
C THR A 284 2.81 13.52 -4.80
N LEU A 285 2.53 12.88 -3.65
CA LEU A 285 1.25 12.24 -3.41
C LEU A 285 0.11 13.26 -3.43
N PHE A 286 0.16 14.33 -2.64
CA PHE A 286 -0.92 15.32 -2.58
C PHE A 286 -1.09 16.08 -3.90
N GLN A 287 0.01 16.42 -4.58
CA GLN A 287 -0.05 17.08 -5.90
C GLN A 287 -0.71 16.19 -6.95
N SER A 288 -0.33 14.91 -7.01
CA SER A 288 -0.89 13.95 -7.97
C SER A 288 -2.28 13.42 -7.56
N TRP A 289 -2.62 13.47 -6.27
CA TRP A 289 -3.94 13.06 -5.78
C TRP A 289 -5.01 14.09 -6.14
N MET A 290 -4.70 15.40 -6.13
CA MET A 290 -5.64 16.46 -6.56
C MET A 290 -7.00 16.42 -5.86
N VAL A 291 -7.01 16.22 -4.54
CA VAL A 291 -8.26 16.26 -3.77
C VAL A 291 -8.74 17.72 -3.68
N PRO A 292 -9.99 18.05 -4.09
CA PRO A 292 -10.52 19.40 -4.02
C PRO A 292 -10.57 19.94 -2.58
N SER A 293 -10.40 21.25 -2.43
CA SER A 293 -10.52 21.96 -1.14
C SER A 293 -9.57 21.44 -0.05
N ILE A 294 -8.37 21.01 -0.46
CA ILE A 294 -7.25 20.65 0.42
C ILE A 294 -6.07 21.57 0.15
N HIS A 295 -5.53 22.15 1.21
CA HIS A 295 -4.24 22.83 1.21
C HIS A 295 -3.22 22.01 1.99
N VAL A 296 -1.97 22.03 1.55
CA VAL A 296 -0.87 21.34 2.23
C VAL A 296 0.32 22.29 2.33
N SER A 297 0.91 22.39 3.52
CA SER A 297 2.16 23.12 3.74
C SER A 297 3.15 22.23 4.49
N PHE A 298 4.39 22.25 4.03
CA PHE A 298 5.49 21.46 4.58
C PHE A 298 6.41 22.35 5.41
N TYR A 299 6.87 21.82 6.54
CA TYR A 299 7.79 22.46 7.46
C TYR A 299 8.95 21.50 7.73
N ASN A 300 10.18 21.92 7.46
CA ASN A 300 11.34 21.05 7.57
C ASN A 300 11.64 20.75 9.04
N ALA A 301 11.60 19.46 9.40
CA ALA A 301 11.89 19.00 10.75
C ALA A 301 13.36 19.27 11.17
N ASP A 302 14.30 19.36 10.22
CA ASP A 302 15.69 19.65 10.52
C ASP A 302 15.88 21.06 11.10
N ASP A 303 15.05 22.04 10.69
CA ASP A 303 15.08 23.42 11.21
C ASP A 303 14.66 23.49 12.69
N LEU A 304 13.92 22.48 13.15
CA LEU A 304 13.39 22.38 14.51
C LEU A 304 14.21 21.41 15.38
N LYS A 305 15.15 20.68 14.79
CA LYS A 305 15.86 19.58 15.44
C LYS A 305 16.62 20.03 16.69
N ALA A 306 17.30 21.17 16.60
CA ALA A 306 18.09 21.74 17.69
C ALA A 306 17.24 22.08 18.93
N GLU A 307 15.95 22.32 18.75
CA GLU A 307 15.02 22.68 19.83
C GLU A 307 14.77 21.52 20.80
N VAL A 308 14.89 20.28 20.31
CA VAL A 308 14.50 19.07 21.07
C VAL A 308 15.60 18.02 21.15
N SER A 309 16.66 18.11 20.34
CA SER A 309 17.73 17.09 20.29
C SER A 309 18.51 16.93 21.59
N TRP A 310 18.47 17.92 22.47
CA TRP A 310 19.10 17.87 23.79
C TRP A 310 18.34 16.99 24.80
N ILE A 311 17.08 16.61 24.50
CA ILE A 311 16.22 15.79 25.36
C ILE A 311 16.54 14.31 25.12
N PRO A 312 17.10 13.57 26.09
CA PRO A 312 17.32 12.15 25.94
C PRO A 312 15.97 11.42 25.83
N ASN A 313 15.79 10.60 24.78
CA ASN A 313 14.53 9.95 24.48
C ASN A 313 14.70 8.47 24.12
N LYS A 314 13.83 7.62 24.69
CA LYS A 314 13.79 6.16 24.43
C LYS A 314 12.64 5.74 23.51
N HIS A 315 11.79 6.67 23.10
CA HIS A 315 10.63 6.36 22.27
C HIS A 315 11.04 5.87 20.88
N TYR A 316 10.28 4.93 20.32
CA TYR A 316 10.59 4.28 19.03
C TYR A 316 10.57 5.25 17.84
N SER A 317 9.79 6.33 17.91
CA SER A 317 9.77 7.39 16.89
C SER A 317 10.99 8.33 16.97
N GLY A 318 11.92 8.10 17.91
CA GLY A 318 13.13 8.90 18.07
C GLY A 318 12.82 10.38 18.27
N ILE A 319 13.63 11.24 17.66
CA ILE A 319 13.52 12.70 17.80
C ILE A 319 12.20 13.27 17.27
N TYR A 320 11.61 12.64 16.24
CA TYR A 320 10.34 13.11 15.66
C TYR A 320 9.18 13.01 16.65
N GLY A 321 9.24 12.07 17.60
CA GLY A 321 8.27 11.98 18.69
C GLY A 321 8.25 13.22 19.60
N LEU A 322 9.29 14.06 19.58
CA LEU A 322 9.36 15.30 20.37
C LEU A 322 8.89 16.55 19.61
N MET A 323 8.73 16.47 18.28
CA MET A 323 8.49 17.65 17.43
C MET A 323 7.14 18.32 17.67
N LYS A 324 6.18 17.64 18.30
CA LYS A 324 4.91 18.25 18.69
C LYS A 324 5.09 19.40 19.70
N LEU A 325 6.18 19.41 20.47
CA LEU A 325 6.51 20.49 21.41
C LEU A 325 6.84 21.81 20.70
N THR A 326 7.33 21.75 19.46
CA THR A 326 7.83 22.91 18.71
C THR A 326 6.79 23.53 17.79
N LEU A 327 5.54 23.03 17.77
CA LEU A 327 4.49 23.48 16.84
C LEU A 327 4.16 24.98 16.94
N THR A 328 4.27 25.57 18.13
CA THR A 328 4.07 27.03 18.31
C THR A 328 5.09 27.89 17.55
N LYS A 329 6.30 27.34 17.34
CA LYS A 329 7.40 27.92 16.57
C LYS A 329 7.35 27.53 15.09
N ALA A 330 7.03 26.27 14.81
CA ALA A 330 7.01 25.72 13.45
C ALA A 330 5.88 26.29 12.59
N LEU A 331 4.67 26.45 13.16
CA LEU A 331 3.48 26.85 12.42
C LEU A 331 3.36 28.39 12.31
N PRO A 332 2.68 28.90 11.27
CA PRO A 332 2.57 30.34 10.99
C PRO A 332 2.10 31.15 12.21
N SER A 333 2.69 32.32 12.41
CA SER A 333 2.42 33.18 13.58
C SER A 333 0.97 33.69 13.64
N ASN A 334 0.31 33.81 12.49
CA ASN A 334 -1.11 34.19 12.37
C ASN A 334 -2.09 33.02 12.55
N LEU A 335 -1.61 31.78 12.64
CA LEU A 335 -2.48 30.63 12.89
C LEU A 335 -2.85 30.59 14.38
N SER A 336 -4.15 30.67 14.69
CA SER A 336 -4.66 30.79 16.06
C SER A 336 -4.92 29.45 16.75
N LYS A 337 -5.39 28.44 16.02
CA LYS A 337 -5.73 27.11 16.55
C LYS A 337 -5.50 25.98 15.54
N VAL A 338 -5.20 24.77 16.02
CA VAL A 338 -4.89 23.61 15.17
C VAL A 338 -5.23 22.29 15.88
N ILE A 339 -5.70 21.29 15.12
CA ILE A 339 -5.80 19.89 15.58
C ILE A 339 -4.49 19.19 15.26
N VAL A 340 -3.84 18.56 16.23
CA VAL A 340 -2.63 17.75 16.03
C VAL A 340 -3.00 16.28 16.08
N LEU A 341 -2.54 15.50 15.10
CA LEU A 341 -2.84 14.07 14.97
C LEU A 341 -1.57 13.23 14.80
N ASP A 342 -1.54 12.06 15.44
CA ASP A 342 -0.60 10.98 15.09
C ASP A 342 -0.99 10.29 13.77
N THR A 343 -0.01 9.70 13.09
CA THR A 343 -0.19 9.07 11.77
C THR A 343 -0.96 7.75 11.80
N ASP A 344 -1.12 7.13 12.97
CA ASP A 344 -1.73 5.81 13.21
C ASP A 344 -3.15 5.91 13.79
N ILE A 345 -3.85 6.97 13.38
CA ILE A 345 -5.22 7.29 13.77
C ILE A 345 -6.18 6.99 12.62
N THR A 346 -7.42 6.63 12.96
CA THR A 346 -8.52 6.45 12.01
C THR A 346 -9.76 7.20 12.50
N PHE A 347 -10.30 8.06 11.64
CA PHE A 347 -11.55 8.77 11.89
C PHE A 347 -12.74 7.92 11.46
N ALA A 348 -13.80 7.94 12.27
CA ALA A 348 -15.11 7.35 11.99
C ALA A 348 -16.22 8.42 11.91
N THR A 349 -15.85 9.71 11.96
CA THR A 349 -16.77 10.85 11.90
C THR A 349 -16.10 12.06 11.25
N ASP A 350 -16.88 13.12 11.02
CA ASP A 350 -16.41 14.39 10.50
C ASP A 350 -15.51 15.12 11.50
N ILE A 351 -14.31 15.48 11.08
CA ILE A 351 -13.32 16.20 11.90
C ILE A 351 -13.82 17.59 12.32
N ALA A 352 -14.80 18.18 11.62
CA ALA A 352 -15.43 19.44 12.01
C ALA A 352 -16.07 19.37 13.42
N GLU A 353 -16.60 18.21 13.82
CA GLU A 353 -17.15 18.02 15.15
C GLU A 353 -16.08 18.12 16.26
N LEU A 354 -14.85 17.66 15.97
CA LEU A 354 -13.72 17.82 16.89
C LEU A 354 -13.25 19.28 16.92
N TRP A 355 -13.23 19.94 15.76
CA TRP A 355 -12.89 21.37 15.65
C TRP A 355 -13.84 22.26 16.46
N ALA A 356 -15.15 21.93 16.49
CA ALA A 356 -16.14 22.65 17.29
C ALA A 356 -15.81 22.65 18.80
N VAL A 357 -15.04 21.68 19.29
CA VAL A 357 -14.71 21.56 20.72
C VAL A 357 -13.84 22.72 21.22
N PHE A 358 -13.10 23.41 20.34
CA PHE A 358 -12.39 24.64 20.71
C PHE A 358 -13.31 25.69 21.34
N GLY A 359 -14.57 25.78 20.89
CA GLY A 359 -15.55 26.73 21.43
C GLY A 359 -16.00 26.42 22.87
N LYS A 360 -15.63 25.24 23.40
CA LYS A 360 -15.92 24.82 24.79
C LYS A 360 -14.80 25.16 25.77
N PHE A 361 -13.66 25.67 25.29
CA PHE A 361 -12.53 26.00 26.16
C PHE A 361 -12.85 27.26 26.95
N SER A 362 -12.54 27.26 28.24
CA SER A 362 -12.51 28.49 29.04
C SER A 362 -11.34 29.39 28.63
N ASP A 363 -11.32 30.62 29.14
CA ASP A 363 -10.25 31.58 28.86
C ASP A 363 -8.86 31.15 29.35
N LYS A 364 -8.80 30.19 30.29
CA LYS A 364 -7.56 29.65 30.84
C LYS A 364 -7.05 28.41 30.09
N GLN A 365 -7.94 27.69 29.41
CA GLN A 365 -7.60 26.45 28.72
C GLN A 365 -6.99 26.76 27.36
N VAL A 366 -5.92 26.03 27.03
CA VAL A 366 -5.13 26.23 25.80
C VAL A 366 -4.81 24.92 25.08
N ILE A 367 -4.94 23.79 25.77
CA ILE A 367 -4.67 22.44 25.25
C ILE A 367 -5.88 21.56 25.52
N GLY A 368 -6.40 20.84 24.53
CA GLY A 368 -7.40 19.79 24.70
C GLY A 368 -6.81 18.42 24.45
N LEU A 369 -6.99 17.49 25.39
CA LEU A 369 -6.42 16.14 25.33
C LEU A 369 -7.38 15.12 25.92
N VAL A 370 -7.26 13.87 25.47
CA VAL A 370 -7.96 12.71 26.05
C VAL A 370 -7.07 12.08 27.13
N GLU A 371 -7.67 11.74 28.27
CA GLU A 371 -6.98 11.01 29.34
C GLU A 371 -6.42 9.68 28.80
N ASN A 372 -5.21 9.34 29.22
CA ASN A 372 -4.56 8.11 28.82
C ASN A 372 -5.31 6.91 29.41
N GLN A 373 -5.64 5.95 28.55
CA GLN A 373 -6.49 4.80 28.88
C GLN A 373 -5.68 3.62 29.44
N SER A 374 -4.58 3.91 30.15
CA SER A 374 -3.76 2.90 30.83
C SER A 374 -3.22 3.44 32.14
N ASP A 375 -2.79 2.54 33.03
CA ASP A 375 -2.21 2.91 34.32
C ASP A 375 -0.72 3.26 34.23
N TRP A 376 -0.22 3.63 33.04
CA TRP A 376 1.18 4.01 32.81
C TRP A 376 1.66 5.05 33.81
N TYR A 377 0.99 6.21 33.85
CA TYR A 377 1.41 7.30 34.73
C TYR A 377 1.09 7.08 36.21
N LEU A 378 0.32 6.04 36.55
CA LEU A 378 0.11 5.64 37.95
C LEU A 378 1.26 4.80 38.51
N GLY A 379 2.14 4.26 37.65
CA GLY A 379 3.28 3.43 38.08
C GLY A 379 2.92 1.97 38.37
N ASN A 380 1.68 1.55 38.09
CA ASN A 380 1.14 0.25 38.52
C ASN A 380 1.34 -0.89 37.50
N LEU A 381 1.92 -0.62 36.31
CA LEU A 381 2.04 -1.61 35.24
C LEU A 381 3.09 -2.71 35.53
N TRP A 382 4.24 -2.37 36.13
CA TRP A 382 5.29 -3.35 36.46
C TRP A 382 6.14 -2.92 37.65
N LYS A 383 6.79 -3.90 38.29
CA LYS A 383 7.73 -3.67 39.39
C LYS A 383 8.87 -2.76 38.90
N ASN A 384 9.11 -1.67 39.62
CA ASN A 384 10.09 -0.62 39.32
C ASN A 384 9.74 0.34 38.18
N HIS A 385 8.48 0.38 37.70
CA HIS A 385 8.05 1.47 36.82
C HIS A 385 8.11 2.81 37.55
N ARG A 386 8.88 3.76 37.02
CA ARG A 386 8.87 5.15 37.50
C ARG A 386 8.33 6.03 36.36
N PRO A 387 7.06 6.43 36.42
CA PRO A 387 6.50 7.28 35.38
C PRO A 387 6.94 8.73 35.54
N TRP A 388 6.91 9.48 34.43
CA TRP A 388 7.01 10.94 34.47
C TRP A 388 5.83 11.55 35.23
N PRO A 389 5.96 12.77 35.80
CA PRO A 389 4.86 13.41 36.51
C PRO A 389 3.64 13.63 35.61
N ALA A 390 2.45 13.29 36.11
CA ALA A 390 1.20 13.52 35.40
C ALA A 390 0.02 13.75 36.37
N LEU A 391 -1.08 14.27 35.83
CA LEU A 391 -2.36 14.36 36.53
C LEU A 391 -3.15 13.07 36.32
N GLY A 392 -3.46 12.35 37.42
CA GLY A 392 -4.19 11.08 37.33
C GLY A 392 -3.47 10.06 36.44
N ARG A 393 -4.19 9.49 35.47
CA ARG A 393 -3.61 8.57 34.46
C ARG A 393 -2.80 9.27 33.37
N GLY A 394 -2.67 10.59 33.42
CA GLY A 394 -2.06 11.40 32.37
C GLY A 394 -2.95 11.50 31.12
N PHE A 395 -2.41 12.09 30.07
CA PHE A 395 -3.09 12.37 28.81
C PHE A 395 -2.31 11.80 27.63
N ASN A 396 -3.02 11.32 26.61
CA ASN A 396 -2.39 10.83 25.38
C ASN A 396 -2.27 11.95 24.34
N THR A 397 -1.10 12.10 23.72
CA THR A 397 -0.80 13.16 22.74
C THR A 397 -1.08 12.77 21.29
N GLY A 398 -1.83 11.70 21.04
CA GLY A 398 -2.22 11.31 19.68
C GLY A 398 -3.26 12.22 19.04
N VAL A 399 -4.15 12.79 19.85
CA VAL A 399 -5.14 13.79 19.42
C VAL A 399 -5.03 14.99 20.34
N ILE A 400 -4.59 16.13 19.80
CA ILE A 400 -4.39 17.36 20.56
C ILE A 400 -5.14 18.51 19.92
N LEU A 401 -5.87 19.28 20.72
CA LEU A 401 -6.40 20.58 20.33
C LEU A 401 -5.49 21.67 20.88
N LEU A 402 -4.85 22.48 20.03
CA LEU A 402 -3.95 23.56 20.47
C LEU A 402 -4.52 24.92 20.10
N LEU A 403 -4.71 25.80 21.09
CA LEU A 403 -4.90 27.24 20.89
C LEU A 403 -3.51 27.91 20.79
N LEU A 404 -2.90 27.86 19.60
CA LEU A 404 -1.54 28.33 19.33
C LEU A 404 -1.31 29.78 19.74
N GLU A 405 -2.27 30.67 19.47
CA GLU A 405 -2.14 32.09 19.85
C GLU A 405 -1.97 32.24 21.36
N ARG A 406 -2.83 31.59 22.15
CA ARG A 406 -2.76 31.63 23.61
C ARG A 406 -1.51 30.93 24.13
N LEU A 407 -1.10 29.81 23.53
CA LEU A 407 0.14 29.11 23.88
C LEU A 407 1.38 29.98 23.68
N ARG A 408 1.43 30.76 22.59
CA ARG A 408 2.51 31.74 22.36
C ARG A 408 2.48 32.85 23.41
N GLN A 409 1.31 33.39 23.73
CA GLN A 409 1.14 34.45 24.74
C GLN A 409 1.60 34.03 26.14
N ILE A 410 1.34 32.78 26.56
CA ILE A 410 1.77 32.27 27.86
C ILE A 410 3.22 31.78 27.88
N GLY A 411 3.95 31.88 26.77
CA GLY A 411 5.35 31.44 26.68
C GLY A 411 5.51 29.91 26.74
N TRP A 412 4.66 29.17 26.01
CA TRP A 412 4.69 27.70 25.97
C TRP A 412 6.09 27.12 25.79
N GLU A 413 6.87 27.67 24.86
CA GLU A 413 8.24 27.20 24.58
C GLU A 413 9.12 27.19 25.83
N GLN A 414 9.15 28.32 26.55
CA GLN A 414 9.93 28.43 27.78
C GLN A 414 9.38 27.52 28.87
N MET A 415 8.04 27.40 28.96
CA MET A 415 7.36 26.59 29.96
C MET A 415 7.75 25.11 29.84
N TRP A 416 7.60 24.50 28.66
CA TRP A 416 7.90 23.08 28.50
C TRP A 416 9.41 22.79 28.60
N ARG A 417 10.27 23.71 28.13
CA ARG A 417 11.74 23.57 28.24
C ARG A 417 12.18 23.50 29.70
N LEU A 418 11.76 24.47 30.52
CA LEU A 418 12.09 24.51 31.95
C LEU A 418 11.54 23.29 32.71
N THR A 419 10.33 22.83 32.36
CA THR A 419 9.77 21.61 32.94
C THR A 419 10.61 20.39 32.53
N ALA A 420 10.96 20.24 31.25
CA ALA A 420 11.76 19.12 30.77
C ALA A 420 13.15 19.08 31.43
N GLU A 421 13.87 20.21 31.48
CA GLU A 421 15.17 20.31 32.17
C GLU A 421 15.07 19.88 33.63
N ARG A 422 14.03 20.34 34.34
CA ARG A 422 13.80 20.00 35.75
C ARG A 422 13.57 18.51 35.95
N GLU A 423 12.65 17.92 35.20
CA GLU A 423 12.27 16.51 35.38
C GLU A 423 13.40 15.56 34.92
N LEU A 424 14.17 15.94 33.89
CA LEU A 424 15.31 15.16 33.39
C LEU A 424 16.41 14.97 34.43
N MET A 425 16.55 15.88 35.42
CA MET A 425 17.49 15.69 36.53
C MET A 425 17.21 14.41 37.34
N SER A 426 15.95 13.95 37.37
CA SER A 426 15.54 12.75 38.11
C SER A 426 15.20 11.56 37.20
N MET A 427 14.59 11.83 36.04
CA MET A 427 14.06 10.80 35.13
C MET A 427 15.09 10.30 34.10
N LEU A 428 16.17 11.05 33.87
CA LEU A 428 17.25 10.80 32.90
C LEU A 428 16.86 10.82 31.41
N SER A 429 15.63 10.42 31.05
CA SER A 429 15.14 10.37 29.67
C SER A 429 13.61 10.32 29.61
N THR A 430 13.01 10.83 28.53
CA THR A 430 11.60 10.56 28.20
C THR A 430 11.42 9.12 27.73
N SER A 431 10.27 8.53 28.05
CA SER A 431 9.87 7.19 27.60
C SER A 431 8.77 7.25 26.53
N LEU A 432 7.83 8.19 26.68
CA LEU A 432 6.74 8.46 25.75
C LEU A 432 6.91 9.82 25.03
N ALA A 433 8.16 10.19 24.76
CA ALA A 433 8.55 11.40 24.03
C ALA A 433 7.85 12.68 24.53
N ASP A 434 7.16 13.41 23.65
CA ASP A 434 6.44 14.64 23.95
C ASP A 434 5.36 14.45 25.02
N GLN A 435 4.70 13.29 25.04
CA GLN A 435 3.61 12.98 25.96
C GLN A 435 4.05 13.14 27.43
N ASP A 436 5.27 12.71 27.76
CA ASP A 436 5.81 12.84 29.12
C ASP A 436 5.97 14.32 29.52
N ILE A 437 6.43 15.16 28.60
CA ILE A 437 6.65 16.59 28.86
C ILE A 437 5.32 17.34 28.92
N PHE A 438 4.37 17.07 28.01
CA PHE A 438 3.02 17.63 28.09
C PHE A 438 2.36 17.31 29.44
N ASN A 439 2.45 16.06 29.88
CA ASN A 439 1.89 15.64 31.16
C ASN A 439 2.56 16.31 32.36
N ALA A 440 3.88 16.48 32.34
CA ALA A 440 4.61 17.16 33.41
C ALA A 440 4.23 18.65 33.50
N VAL A 441 4.08 19.33 32.36
CA VAL A 441 3.62 20.73 32.32
C VAL A 441 2.18 20.84 32.85
N ILE A 442 1.28 19.97 32.40
CA ILE A 442 -0.13 19.95 32.85
C ILE A 442 -0.22 19.64 34.35
N LYS A 443 0.66 18.78 34.89
CA LYS A 443 0.70 18.50 36.32
C LYS A 443 1.05 19.75 37.13
N GLN A 444 1.94 20.60 36.62
CA GLN A 444 2.31 21.87 37.24
C GLN A 444 1.25 22.96 37.03
N SER A 445 0.48 22.90 35.93
CA SER A 445 -0.58 23.88 35.62
C SER A 445 -1.86 23.21 35.07
N PRO A 446 -2.66 22.56 35.93
CA PRO A 446 -3.84 21.80 35.50
C PRO A 446 -4.94 22.64 34.83
N VAL A 447 -4.96 23.95 35.07
CA VAL A 447 -5.94 24.88 34.49
C VAL A 447 -5.81 25.03 32.97
N LEU A 448 -4.67 24.63 32.40
CA LEU A 448 -4.39 24.77 30.97
C LEU A 448 -5.10 23.73 30.10
N VAL A 449 -5.51 22.59 30.68
CA VAL A 449 -6.05 21.46 29.93
C VAL A 449 -7.58 21.42 29.93
N TYR A 450 -8.16 21.20 28.75
CA TYR A 450 -9.54 20.76 28.56
C TYR A 450 -9.55 19.24 28.37
N LYS A 451 -10.19 18.51 29.28
CA LYS A 451 -10.31 17.04 29.18
C LYS A 451 -11.36 16.69 28.13
N LEU A 452 -10.90 16.14 27.01
CA LEU A 452 -11.75 15.64 25.93
C LEU A 452 -12.44 14.33 26.35
N PRO A 453 -13.70 14.10 25.92
CA PRO A 453 -14.33 12.79 26.02
C PRO A 453 -13.51 11.70 25.34
N CYS A 454 -13.51 10.50 25.90
CA CYS A 454 -12.53 9.50 25.51
C CYS A 454 -12.76 8.83 24.14
N PHE A 455 -13.97 8.95 23.58
CA PHE A 455 -14.28 8.51 22.21
C PHE A 455 -13.59 9.33 21.10
N TRP A 456 -13.01 10.49 21.45
CA TRP A 456 -12.16 11.30 20.55
C TRP A 456 -10.73 10.80 20.43
N ASN A 457 -10.34 9.77 21.19
CA ASN A 457 -9.04 9.11 21.10
C ASN A 457 -9.11 7.75 21.82
N VAL A 458 -9.79 6.77 21.20
CA VAL A 458 -9.87 5.40 21.71
C VAL A 458 -8.54 4.70 21.48
N GLN A 459 -7.81 4.44 22.56
CA GLN A 459 -6.41 4.02 22.53
C GLN A 459 -6.29 2.50 22.57
N LEU A 460 -5.74 1.89 21.52
CA LEU A 460 -5.65 0.44 21.38
C LEU A 460 -4.26 -0.10 21.74
N SER A 461 -4.19 -0.81 22.87
CA SER A 461 -3.01 -1.53 23.34
C SER A 461 -3.40 -2.80 24.13
N ASP A 462 -2.43 -3.65 24.45
CA ASP A 462 -2.69 -4.90 25.21
C ASP A 462 -3.14 -4.64 26.67
N HIS A 463 -2.93 -3.44 27.20
CA HIS A 463 -3.22 -3.06 28.59
C HIS A 463 -4.13 -1.84 28.68
N THR A 464 -4.92 -1.59 27.63
CA THR A 464 -5.84 -0.45 27.58
C THR A 464 -7.14 -0.73 28.35
N LEU A 465 -7.72 0.33 28.91
CA LEU A 465 -9.06 0.38 29.50
C LEU A 465 -10.08 0.96 28.51
N SER A 466 -9.78 0.92 27.21
CA SER A 466 -10.57 1.55 26.14
C SER A 466 -12.01 1.07 26.06
N GLU A 467 -12.33 -0.14 26.55
CA GLU A 467 -13.69 -0.70 26.54
C GLU A 467 -14.73 0.25 27.13
N GLN A 468 -14.36 1.00 28.17
CA GLN A 468 -15.24 1.97 28.83
C GLN A 468 -15.67 3.12 27.90
N CYS A 469 -14.93 3.37 26.81
CA CYS A 469 -15.19 4.49 25.90
C CYS A 469 -16.18 4.18 24.80
N TYR A 470 -16.49 2.90 24.57
CA TYR A 470 -17.40 2.44 23.52
C TYR A 470 -18.41 1.40 24.01
N SER A 471 -18.36 0.99 25.28
CA SER A 471 -19.38 0.12 25.88
C SER A 471 -20.70 0.84 26.16
N GLU A 472 -20.63 2.14 26.49
CA GLU A 472 -21.79 2.95 26.93
C GLU A 472 -22.14 4.09 25.97
N VAL A 473 -21.27 4.40 25.00
CA VAL A 473 -21.40 5.56 24.12
C VAL A 473 -21.72 5.09 22.70
N SER A 474 -22.76 5.69 22.10
CA SER A 474 -23.26 5.38 20.75
C SER A 474 -22.31 5.80 19.62
N ASP A 475 -21.31 6.63 19.91
CA ASP A 475 -20.55 7.40 18.91
C ASP A 475 -19.04 7.17 19.08
N LEU A 476 -18.52 6.07 18.55
CA LEU A 476 -17.08 5.91 18.32
C LEU A 476 -16.62 6.93 17.27
N LYS A 477 -15.66 7.81 17.60
CA LYS A 477 -15.25 8.90 16.69
C LYS A 477 -13.85 8.73 16.14
N VAL A 478 -12.88 8.42 17.00
CA VAL A 478 -11.47 8.34 16.62
C VAL A 478 -10.81 7.14 17.29
N ILE A 479 -10.16 6.31 16.46
CA ILE A 479 -9.45 5.10 16.87
C ILE A 479 -7.95 5.36 16.73
N HIS A 480 -7.17 4.99 17.74
CA HIS A 480 -5.73 5.24 17.77
C HIS A 480 -4.95 3.96 18.10
N TRP A 481 -4.13 3.50 17.15
CA TRP A 481 -3.27 2.32 17.29
C TRP A 481 -1.94 2.64 18.00
N ASN A 482 -2.04 3.23 19.20
CA ASN A 482 -0.91 3.82 19.92
C ASN A 482 0.18 2.82 20.36
N SER A 483 -0.11 1.51 20.37
CA SER A 483 0.89 0.48 20.67
C SER A 483 1.90 0.28 19.54
N PRO A 484 3.19 -0.02 19.83
CA PRO A 484 4.15 -0.49 18.82
C PRO A 484 3.72 -1.78 18.11
N LYS A 485 2.82 -2.58 18.71
CA LYS A 485 2.25 -3.77 18.06
C LYS A 485 1.27 -3.42 16.94
N LYS A 486 0.78 -2.18 16.89
CA LYS A 486 -0.19 -1.66 15.92
C LYS A 486 -1.40 -2.60 15.82
N LEU A 487 -1.74 -3.07 14.62
CA LEU A 487 -2.85 -3.99 14.42
C LEU A 487 -2.70 -5.31 15.20
N ARG A 488 -1.52 -5.71 15.69
CA ARG A 488 -1.29 -6.99 16.40
C ARG A 488 -1.63 -6.97 17.89
N VAL A 489 -2.20 -5.88 18.41
CA VAL A 489 -2.64 -5.81 19.81
C VAL A 489 -3.75 -6.81 20.11
N LYS A 490 -3.88 -7.17 21.39
CA LYS A 490 -4.99 -7.96 21.91
C LYS A 490 -6.01 -7.04 22.56
N ASN A 491 -7.21 -6.98 21.98
CA ASN A 491 -8.37 -6.25 22.53
C ASN A 491 -9.64 -7.06 22.19
N LYS A 492 -10.65 -7.02 23.07
CA LYS A 492 -11.90 -7.78 22.91
C LYS A 492 -12.62 -7.51 21.58
N HIS A 493 -12.56 -6.27 21.09
CA HIS A 493 -13.22 -5.84 19.85
C HIS A 493 -12.19 -5.53 18.75
N VAL A 494 -10.99 -6.10 18.82
CA VAL A 494 -9.88 -5.77 17.90
C VAL A 494 -10.22 -6.04 16.43
N GLU A 495 -11.00 -7.08 16.13
CA GLU A 495 -11.38 -7.39 14.74
C GLU A 495 -12.24 -6.30 14.10
N PHE A 496 -13.17 -5.72 14.87
CA PHE A 496 -13.96 -4.58 14.42
C PHE A 496 -13.05 -3.38 14.06
N PHE A 497 -12.13 -3.02 14.96
CA PHE A 497 -11.22 -1.90 14.71
C PHE A 497 -10.26 -2.18 13.54
N ARG A 498 -9.75 -3.42 13.43
CA ARG A 498 -8.92 -3.86 12.30
C ARG A 498 -9.68 -3.72 10.99
N ASN A 499 -10.92 -4.19 10.93
CA ASN A 499 -11.74 -4.10 9.72
C ASN A 499 -11.99 -2.64 9.32
N LEU A 500 -12.27 -1.76 10.28
CA LEU A 500 -12.41 -0.32 10.00
C LEU A 500 -11.11 0.30 9.45
N TYR A 501 -9.96 -0.01 10.06
CA TYR A 501 -8.66 0.44 9.56
C TYR A 501 -8.37 -0.09 8.15
N LEU A 502 -8.57 -1.40 7.93
CA LEU A 502 -8.33 -2.07 6.65
C LEU A 502 -9.25 -1.51 5.54
N THR A 503 -10.47 -1.13 5.88
CA THR A 503 -11.41 -0.47 4.95
C THR A 503 -10.76 0.77 4.34
N PHE A 504 -10.20 1.67 5.15
CA PHE A 504 -9.55 2.88 4.66
C PHE A 504 -8.16 2.63 4.07
N LEU A 505 -7.45 1.62 4.55
CA LEU A 505 -6.16 1.22 3.99
C LEU A 505 -6.32 0.80 2.52
N GLU A 506 -7.32 -0.04 2.23
CA GLU A 506 -7.59 -0.61 0.90
C GLU A 506 -8.52 0.26 0.04
N TYR A 507 -9.14 1.29 0.62
CA TYR A 507 -10.03 2.20 -0.11
C TYR A 507 -9.33 2.87 -1.28
N ASP A 508 -9.99 2.91 -2.45
CA ASP A 508 -9.46 3.63 -3.61
C ASP A 508 -9.44 5.14 -3.32
N GLY A 509 -8.22 5.67 -3.20
CA GLY A 509 -8.01 7.09 -2.96
C GLY A 509 -8.54 7.97 -4.10
N ASN A 510 -8.62 7.48 -5.33
CA ASN A 510 -9.08 8.27 -6.48
C ASN A 510 -10.55 8.70 -6.33
N LEU A 511 -11.37 7.94 -5.61
CA LEU A 511 -12.77 8.28 -5.32
C LEU A 511 -12.92 9.55 -4.46
N LEU A 512 -11.84 9.97 -3.77
CA LEU A 512 -11.80 11.18 -2.96
C LEU A 512 -11.52 12.46 -3.78
N ARG A 513 -11.26 12.35 -5.09
CA ARG A 513 -11.11 13.51 -6.00
C ARG A 513 -12.43 14.21 -6.30
N ARG A 514 -13.56 13.55 -6.04
CA ARG A 514 -14.87 14.15 -6.29
C ARG A 514 -15.14 15.25 -5.27
N GLU A 515 -15.59 16.40 -5.75
CA GLU A 515 -16.07 17.47 -4.89
C GLU A 515 -17.36 17.04 -4.18
N LEU A 516 -17.34 17.05 -2.84
CA LEU A 516 -18.47 16.62 -2.00
C LEU A 516 -19.33 17.79 -1.51
N PHE A 517 -18.73 18.98 -1.43
CA PHE A 517 -19.35 20.21 -0.97
C PHE A 517 -18.67 21.39 -1.66
N GLY A 518 -19.49 22.33 -2.14
CA GLY A 518 -18.99 23.56 -2.78
C GLY A 518 -18.78 24.69 -1.77
N CYS A 519 -17.67 25.42 -1.92
CA CYS A 519 -17.34 26.61 -1.16
C CYS A 519 -17.00 27.77 -2.10
N ALA A 520 -17.96 28.68 -2.31
CA ALA A 520 -17.86 29.79 -3.27
C ALA A 520 -16.71 30.80 -2.98
N ASN A 521 -16.16 30.79 -1.75
CA ASN A 521 -15.18 31.78 -1.27
C ASN A 521 -13.74 31.27 -1.18
N LEU A 522 -13.49 30.00 -1.50
CA LEU A 522 -12.12 29.52 -1.64
C LEU A 522 -11.67 29.77 -3.07
N PRO A 523 -10.46 30.33 -3.29
CA PRO A 523 -9.92 30.38 -4.63
C PRO A 523 -9.90 28.95 -5.15
N SER A 524 -10.65 28.70 -6.23
CA SER A 524 -10.45 27.48 -6.99
C SER A 524 -8.96 27.41 -7.31
N PRO A 525 -8.30 26.24 -7.17
CA PRO A 525 -6.98 26.09 -7.75
C PRO A 525 -7.07 26.60 -9.20
N PRO A 526 -6.05 27.35 -9.68
CA PRO A 526 -6.09 27.93 -11.02
C PRO A 526 -6.59 26.86 -11.98
N ARG A 527 -7.57 27.21 -12.82
CA ARG A 527 -8.17 26.29 -13.79
C ARG A 527 -7.00 25.60 -14.50
N ASN A 528 -6.76 24.35 -14.13
CA ASN A 528 -5.51 23.70 -14.52
C ASN A 528 -5.59 23.56 -16.04
N GLN A 529 -4.52 23.87 -16.76
CA GLN A 529 -4.43 23.66 -18.22
C GLN A 529 -4.90 22.25 -18.61
N LEU A 530 -4.74 21.29 -17.71
CA LEU A 530 -5.23 19.93 -17.88
C LEU A 530 -6.76 19.79 -17.84
N GLN A 531 -7.43 20.50 -16.95
CA GLN A 531 -8.89 20.49 -16.86
C GLN A 531 -9.50 21.10 -18.13
N GLU A 532 -8.91 22.19 -18.62
CA GLU A 532 -9.26 22.78 -19.91
C GLU A 532 -8.97 21.80 -21.05
N ALA A 533 -7.79 21.18 -21.09
CA ALA A 533 -7.45 20.18 -22.10
C ALA A 533 -8.37 18.95 -22.10
N LEU A 534 -8.89 18.53 -20.94
CA LEU A 534 -9.87 17.44 -20.83
C LEU A 534 -11.27 17.87 -21.29
N GLU A 535 -11.68 19.09 -21.00
CA GLU A 535 -12.96 19.69 -21.44
C GLU A 535 -12.96 19.95 -22.96
N ASP A 536 -11.79 20.25 -23.54
CA ASP A 536 -11.59 20.50 -24.96
C ASP A 536 -11.44 19.22 -25.80
N LEU A 537 -11.45 18.03 -25.18
CA LEU A 537 -11.41 16.77 -25.92
C LEU A 537 -12.71 16.55 -26.69
N ASP A 538 -12.58 16.36 -28.01
CA ASP A 538 -13.69 15.98 -28.88
C ASP A 538 -14.06 14.51 -28.63
N GLU A 539 -15.25 14.26 -28.06
CA GLU A 539 -15.77 12.90 -27.81
C GLU A 539 -15.99 12.11 -29.11
N ASP A 540 -16.13 12.79 -30.25
CA ASP A 540 -16.27 12.16 -31.56
C ASP A 540 -14.91 11.81 -32.20
N ASP A 541 -13.78 12.19 -31.58
CA ASP A 541 -12.44 11.81 -32.05
C ASP A 541 -12.24 10.28 -31.95
N PRO A 542 -11.91 9.59 -33.06
CA PRO A 542 -11.56 8.16 -33.02
C PRO A 542 -10.44 7.79 -32.04
N CYS A 543 -9.59 8.75 -31.67
CA CYS A 543 -8.52 8.63 -30.69
C CYS A 543 -8.88 9.09 -29.27
N TYR A 544 -10.14 9.44 -29.00
CA TYR A 544 -10.58 10.02 -27.72
C TYR A 544 -10.05 9.25 -26.50
N ASP A 545 -10.18 7.92 -26.47
CA ASP A 545 -9.75 7.11 -25.33
C ASP A 545 -8.23 7.20 -25.06
N PHE A 546 -7.41 7.28 -26.11
CA PHE A 546 -5.97 7.46 -25.98
C PHE A 546 -5.64 8.86 -25.45
N ARG A 547 -6.25 9.91 -26.02
CA ARG A 547 -6.02 11.29 -25.61
C ARG A 547 -6.48 11.52 -24.16
N ARG A 548 -7.64 10.98 -23.79
CA ARG A 548 -8.16 11.01 -22.42
C ARG A 548 -7.24 10.29 -21.44
N GLN A 549 -6.70 9.12 -21.81
CA GLN A 549 -5.74 8.42 -20.96
C GLN A 549 -4.41 9.20 -20.84
N HIS A 550 -3.94 9.82 -21.92
CA HIS A 550 -2.73 10.64 -21.92
C HIS A 550 -2.84 11.84 -20.96
N LEU A 551 -4.01 12.49 -20.91
CA LEU A 551 -4.29 13.61 -20.01
C LEU A 551 -4.67 13.16 -18.58
N MET A 552 -4.72 11.86 -18.31
CA MET A 552 -5.08 11.36 -16.98
C MET A 552 -3.95 11.56 -15.98
N LEU A 553 -4.23 12.27 -14.89
CA LEU A 553 -3.29 12.39 -13.78
C LEU A 553 -3.47 11.23 -12.80
N HIS A 554 -2.51 10.32 -12.82
CA HIS A 554 -2.46 9.23 -11.84
C HIS A 554 -1.96 9.72 -10.50
N ARG A 555 -2.55 9.21 -9.41
CA ARG A 555 -2.00 9.39 -8.05
C ARG A 555 -0.71 8.57 -7.91
N ILE A 556 0.32 9.18 -7.33
CA ILE A 556 1.66 8.58 -7.24
C ILE A 556 2.16 8.62 -5.80
N HIS A 557 2.62 7.48 -5.28
CA HIS A 557 3.36 7.38 -4.02
C HIS A 557 4.80 6.93 -4.31
N LEU A 558 5.75 7.87 -4.20
CA LEU A 558 7.17 7.56 -4.38
C LEU A 558 7.73 6.79 -3.17
N PHE A 559 8.78 6.00 -3.39
CA PHE A 559 9.54 5.32 -2.33
C PHE A 559 8.64 4.64 -1.27
N PHE A 560 7.74 3.77 -1.73
CA PHE A 560 6.74 3.09 -0.91
C PHE A 560 7.34 2.17 0.17
N LEU A 561 8.56 1.68 -0.09
CA LEU A 561 9.40 0.95 0.86
C LEU A 561 10.68 1.76 1.15
N GLN A 562 11.41 1.34 2.18
CA GLN A 562 12.65 2.00 2.56
C GLN A 562 13.68 1.95 1.42
N TYR A 563 14.14 3.13 1.01
CA TYR A 563 15.19 3.32 0.02
C TYR A 563 16.33 4.17 0.62
N GLU A 564 17.57 3.78 0.35
CA GLU A 564 18.77 4.49 0.78
C GLU A 564 19.54 4.99 -0.45
N VAL A 565 19.63 6.31 -0.55
CA VAL A 565 20.41 7.02 -1.57
C VAL A 565 21.89 6.67 -1.43
N LEU A 566 22.57 6.48 -2.56
CA LEU A 566 24.02 6.27 -2.57
C LEU A 566 24.73 7.53 -2.03
N ALA A 567 25.42 7.43 -0.90
CA ALA A 567 26.08 8.56 -0.24
C ALA A 567 27.19 9.21 -1.11
N SER A 568 27.79 8.45 -2.03
CA SER A 568 28.74 8.95 -3.03
C SER A 568 28.53 8.19 -4.35
N PRO A 569 27.65 8.66 -5.26
CA PRO A 569 27.41 7.98 -6.52
C PRO A 569 28.67 8.04 -7.40
N ASP A 570 29.09 6.91 -7.94
CA ASP A 570 30.16 6.86 -8.93
C ASP A 570 29.66 7.51 -10.23
N PRO A 571 30.47 8.32 -10.93
CA PRO A 571 30.08 8.89 -12.22
C PRO A 571 29.65 7.87 -13.27
N ALA A 572 30.06 6.61 -13.12
CA ALA A 572 29.68 5.51 -14.00
C ALA A 572 28.52 4.65 -13.49
N ASP A 573 27.96 4.92 -12.31
CA ASP A 573 26.86 4.11 -11.75
C ASP A 573 25.63 4.12 -12.66
N VAL A 574 24.92 2.98 -12.64
CA VAL A 574 23.78 2.71 -13.52
C VAL A 574 22.57 2.26 -12.71
N THR A 575 21.43 2.92 -12.84
CA THR A 575 20.17 2.44 -12.27
C THR A 575 19.43 1.61 -13.30
N LEU A 576 19.01 0.40 -12.94
CA LEU A 576 18.05 -0.37 -13.74
C LEU A 576 16.67 0.26 -13.57
N VAL A 577 16.06 0.67 -14.67
CA VAL A 577 14.75 1.34 -14.71
C VAL A 577 13.76 0.40 -15.38
N ALA A 578 12.70 0.04 -14.66
CA ALA A 578 11.63 -0.79 -15.18
C ALA A 578 10.27 -0.42 -14.58
N GLN A 579 9.22 -1.03 -15.12
CA GLN A 579 7.86 -0.88 -14.64
C GLN A 579 7.16 -2.25 -14.62
N LEU A 580 6.18 -2.43 -13.74
CA LEU A 580 5.42 -3.68 -13.64
C LEU A 580 4.05 -3.51 -13.00
N SER A 581 3.22 -4.53 -13.20
CA SER A 581 1.95 -4.80 -12.50
C SER A 581 2.04 -6.05 -11.63
N MET A 582 0.98 -6.33 -10.87
CA MET A 582 0.91 -7.49 -9.95
C MET A 582 1.22 -8.84 -10.61
N ASP A 583 0.83 -9.05 -11.88
CA ASP A 583 1.04 -10.31 -12.61
C ASP A 583 2.50 -10.58 -13.02
N ARG A 584 3.41 -9.65 -12.70
CA ARG A 584 4.85 -9.75 -12.95
C ARG A 584 5.71 -9.69 -11.70
N LEU A 585 5.13 -9.70 -10.50
CA LEU A 585 5.88 -9.62 -9.25
C LEU A 585 6.94 -10.71 -9.11
N GLN A 586 6.70 -11.92 -9.64
CA GLN A 586 7.65 -13.03 -9.59
C GLN A 586 9.03 -12.70 -10.20
N MET A 587 9.10 -11.73 -11.11
CA MET A 587 10.36 -11.33 -11.75
C MET A 587 11.26 -10.52 -10.83
N LEU A 588 10.70 -9.86 -9.79
CA LEU A 588 11.44 -8.92 -8.94
C LEU A 588 12.61 -9.58 -8.21
N GLU A 589 12.38 -10.72 -7.58
CA GLU A 589 13.44 -11.44 -6.87
C GLU A 589 14.55 -11.90 -7.82
N ALA A 590 14.17 -12.37 -9.00
CA ALA A 590 15.11 -12.84 -10.00
C ALA A 590 15.98 -11.67 -10.51
N ILE A 591 15.37 -10.53 -10.86
CA ILE A 591 16.12 -9.32 -11.23
C ILE A 591 17.05 -8.90 -10.10
N CYS A 592 16.57 -8.89 -8.84
CA CYS A 592 17.39 -8.50 -7.70
C CYS A 592 18.60 -9.44 -7.46
N LYS A 593 18.53 -10.70 -7.90
CA LYS A 593 19.67 -11.63 -7.87
C LYS A 593 20.63 -11.43 -9.03
N HIS A 594 20.15 -10.98 -10.18
CA HIS A 594 20.96 -10.77 -11.39
C HIS A 594 21.61 -9.38 -11.46
N TRP A 595 21.00 -8.39 -10.81
CA TRP A 595 21.43 -7.00 -10.85
C TRP A 595 21.80 -6.48 -9.46
N ALA A 596 23.09 -6.36 -9.16
CA ALA A 596 23.56 -5.86 -7.86
C ALA A 596 23.38 -4.34 -7.67
N GLY A 597 23.34 -3.58 -8.77
CA GLY A 597 23.24 -2.12 -8.77
C GLY A 597 21.88 -1.59 -8.30
N PRO A 598 21.72 -0.26 -8.24
CA PRO A 598 20.46 0.38 -7.92
C PRO A 598 19.34 0.04 -8.92
N ILE A 599 18.10 0.01 -8.44
CA ILE A 599 16.91 -0.23 -9.27
C ILE A 599 15.87 0.84 -8.96
N SER A 600 15.19 1.38 -9.98
CA SER A 600 13.97 2.17 -9.84
C SER A 600 12.81 1.51 -10.57
N LEU A 601 11.72 1.27 -9.84
CA LEU A 601 10.54 0.55 -10.30
C LEU A 601 9.27 1.37 -10.13
N ALA A 602 8.50 1.53 -11.21
CA ALA A 602 7.12 1.99 -11.13
C ALA A 602 6.16 0.81 -11.11
N LEU A 603 5.32 0.72 -10.08
CA LEU A 603 4.37 -0.36 -9.87
C LEU A 603 2.94 0.14 -10.09
N TYR A 604 2.25 -0.43 -11.07
CA TYR A 604 0.87 -0.07 -11.39
C TYR A 604 -0.12 -0.92 -10.59
N MET A 605 -0.66 -0.36 -9.49
CA MET A 605 -1.40 -1.11 -8.47
C MET A 605 -2.60 -0.32 -7.92
N SER A 606 -3.65 -1.00 -7.51
CA SER A 606 -4.68 -0.44 -6.62
C SER A 606 -4.15 -0.29 -5.19
N ASP A 607 -4.85 0.42 -4.31
CA ASP A 607 -4.48 0.51 -2.89
C ASP A 607 -4.43 -0.86 -2.21
N ALA A 608 -5.40 -1.74 -2.50
CA ALA A 608 -5.41 -3.11 -1.98
C ALA A 608 -4.18 -3.92 -2.48
N GLU A 609 -3.87 -3.84 -3.77
CA GLU A 609 -2.69 -4.50 -4.34
C GLU A 609 -1.38 -3.95 -3.77
N ALA A 610 -1.29 -2.64 -3.49
CA ALA A 610 -0.11 -2.06 -2.84
C ALA A 610 0.13 -2.67 -1.44
N GLN A 611 -0.93 -3.00 -0.70
CA GLN A 611 -0.80 -3.71 0.58
C GLN A 611 -0.38 -5.17 0.40
N GLN A 612 -0.89 -5.84 -0.63
CA GLN A 612 -0.44 -7.19 -0.98
C GLN A 612 1.05 -7.18 -1.34
N PHE A 613 1.49 -6.19 -2.12
CA PHE A 613 2.89 -5.99 -2.47
C PHE A 613 3.76 -5.73 -1.24
N LEU A 614 3.32 -4.88 -0.30
CA LEU A 614 4.03 -4.64 0.97
C LEU A 614 4.31 -5.96 1.71
N ARG A 615 3.29 -6.82 1.84
CA ARG A 615 3.43 -8.13 2.48
C ARG A 615 4.36 -9.07 1.70
N TYR A 616 4.25 -9.08 0.38
CA TYR A 616 5.13 -9.86 -0.50
C TYR A 616 6.60 -9.45 -0.34
N ALA A 617 6.89 -8.16 -0.42
CA ALA A 617 8.24 -7.63 -0.30
C ALA A 617 8.85 -7.85 1.09
N GLN A 618 8.06 -7.68 2.16
CA GLN A 618 8.49 -7.95 3.53
C GLN A 618 8.70 -9.45 3.82
N GLY A 619 7.95 -10.33 3.16
CA GLY A 619 8.10 -11.78 3.28
C GLY A 619 9.26 -12.36 2.49
N SER A 620 9.80 -11.62 1.51
CA SER A 620 10.94 -12.04 0.70
C SER A 620 12.27 -11.63 1.34
N GLU A 621 13.13 -12.62 1.63
CA GLU A 621 14.48 -12.36 2.17
C GLU A 621 15.33 -11.51 1.21
N VAL A 622 15.15 -11.69 -0.10
CA VAL A 622 15.91 -10.99 -1.14
C VAL A 622 15.49 -9.53 -1.21
N LEU A 623 14.18 -9.25 -1.20
CA LEU A 623 13.68 -7.88 -1.33
C LEU A 623 13.86 -7.09 -0.03
N SER A 624 13.55 -7.71 1.12
CA SER A 624 13.66 -7.05 2.44
C SER A 624 15.11 -6.72 2.84
N SER A 625 16.11 -7.45 2.33
CA SER A 625 17.53 -7.17 2.60
C SER A 625 18.12 -6.06 1.72
N ARG A 626 17.46 -5.68 0.63
CA ARG A 626 17.95 -4.68 -0.31
C ARG A 626 17.33 -3.31 -0.07
N ARG A 627 18.18 -2.30 0.15
CA ARG A 627 17.77 -0.89 0.33
C ARG A 627 18.07 0.01 -0.87
N ASN A 628 18.67 -0.53 -1.93
CA ASN A 628 18.98 0.18 -3.17
C ASN A 628 17.93 -0.10 -4.27
N VAL A 629 16.70 -0.43 -3.90
CA VAL A 629 15.57 -0.62 -4.82
C VAL A 629 14.48 0.38 -4.47
N ALA A 630 14.23 1.32 -5.38
CA ALA A 630 13.17 2.31 -5.23
C ALA A 630 11.86 1.77 -5.82
N TYR A 631 10.82 1.74 -5.00
CA TYR A 631 9.48 1.28 -5.38
C TYR A 631 8.52 2.46 -5.40
N HIS A 632 8.01 2.82 -6.57
CA HIS A 632 7.08 3.92 -6.78
C HIS A 632 5.70 3.37 -7.15
N ILE A 633 4.68 3.54 -6.30
CA ILE A 633 3.32 3.10 -6.63
C ILE A 633 2.66 4.16 -7.49
N VAL A 634 2.17 3.76 -8.66
CA VAL A 634 1.28 4.56 -9.51
C VAL A 634 -0.09 3.91 -9.44
N TYR A 635 -1.06 4.62 -8.85
CA TYR A 635 -2.35 4.03 -8.58
C TYR A 635 -3.17 3.81 -9.86
N LYS A 636 -3.82 2.66 -9.94
CA LYS A 636 -4.60 2.24 -11.12
C LYS A 636 -5.74 3.20 -11.41
N GLU A 637 -5.83 3.63 -12.68
CA GLU A 637 -6.91 4.48 -13.18
C GLU A 637 -7.00 4.41 -14.71
N GLY A 638 -8.19 4.59 -15.28
CA GLY A 638 -8.36 4.56 -16.73
C GLY A 638 -8.35 3.15 -17.33
N GLN A 639 -8.36 3.06 -18.65
CA GLN A 639 -8.65 1.83 -19.40
C GLN A 639 -7.43 1.15 -20.02
N PHE A 640 -6.32 1.88 -20.17
CA PHE A 640 -5.08 1.35 -20.73
C PHE A 640 -4.01 1.23 -19.67
N TYR A 641 -3.03 0.38 -19.92
CA TYR A 641 -1.80 0.38 -19.15
C TYR A 641 -0.93 1.60 -19.53
N PRO A 642 -0.66 2.54 -18.60
CA PRO A 642 0.03 3.79 -18.92
C PRO A 642 1.56 3.60 -18.97
N VAL A 643 2.03 2.72 -19.85
CA VAL A 643 3.42 2.19 -19.87
C VAL A 643 4.49 3.30 -19.87
N ASN A 644 4.31 4.34 -20.66
CA ASN A 644 5.31 5.40 -20.81
C ASN A 644 5.30 6.37 -19.61
N LEU A 645 4.12 6.64 -19.00
CA LEU A 645 4.05 7.34 -17.72
C LEU A 645 4.82 6.55 -16.63
N LEU A 646 4.60 5.24 -16.54
CA LEU A 646 5.28 4.39 -15.55
C LEU A 646 6.81 4.41 -15.74
N ARG A 647 7.28 4.29 -16.99
CA ARG A 647 8.71 4.41 -17.31
C ARG A 647 9.26 5.78 -16.90
N ASN A 648 8.51 6.87 -17.15
CA ASN A 648 8.92 8.21 -16.78
C ASN A 648 8.97 8.42 -15.26
N VAL A 649 8.03 7.84 -14.50
CA VAL A 649 8.05 7.87 -13.03
C VAL A 649 9.31 7.20 -12.49
N ALA A 650 9.66 6.02 -13.01
CA ALA A 650 10.89 5.33 -12.60
C ALA A 650 12.16 6.07 -13.08
N LEU A 651 12.19 6.53 -14.33
CA LEU A 651 13.33 7.27 -14.91
C LEU A 651 13.64 8.56 -14.14
N THR A 652 12.61 9.36 -13.85
CA THR A 652 12.77 10.68 -13.20
C THR A 652 13.28 10.54 -11.76
N ASN A 653 12.97 9.42 -11.10
CA ASN A 653 13.41 9.13 -9.73
C ASN A 653 14.65 8.23 -9.65
N ALA A 654 15.32 7.95 -10.78
CA ALA A 654 16.66 7.38 -10.77
C ALA A 654 17.69 8.45 -10.36
N GLU A 655 18.64 8.10 -9.50
CA GLU A 655 19.61 9.06 -8.96
C GLU A 655 21.00 8.94 -9.59
N THR A 656 21.28 7.84 -10.27
CA THR A 656 22.59 7.61 -10.88
C THR A 656 22.74 8.38 -12.21
N PRO A 657 23.97 8.66 -12.66
CA PRO A 657 24.20 9.40 -13.91
C PRO A 657 23.72 8.66 -15.17
N TYR A 658 23.69 7.32 -15.13
CA TYR A 658 23.26 6.48 -16.25
C TYR A 658 22.09 5.60 -15.85
N VAL A 659 21.23 5.28 -16.80
CA VAL A 659 20.07 4.41 -16.60
C VAL A 659 20.08 3.28 -17.61
N PHE A 660 19.73 2.08 -17.15
CA PHE A 660 19.47 0.93 -18.02
C PHE A 660 17.97 0.76 -18.17
N LEU A 661 17.45 1.13 -19.34
CA LEU A 661 16.03 1.14 -19.64
C LEU A 661 15.60 -0.25 -20.11
N THR A 662 14.88 -0.99 -19.26
CA THR A 662 14.47 -2.38 -19.51
C THR A 662 13.01 -2.63 -19.18
N ASP A 663 12.47 -3.72 -19.73
CA ASP A 663 11.20 -4.29 -19.27
C ASP A 663 11.45 -5.30 -18.14
N ILE A 664 10.46 -5.49 -17.28
CA ILE A 664 10.55 -6.39 -16.11
C ILE A 664 10.72 -7.86 -16.47
N ASP A 665 10.37 -8.24 -17.69
CA ASP A 665 10.42 -9.63 -18.16
C ASP A 665 11.84 -10.07 -18.57
N PHE A 666 12.85 -9.21 -18.40
CA PHE A 666 14.22 -9.51 -18.76
C PHE A 666 15.12 -9.74 -17.55
N LEU A 667 15.90 -10.81 -17.62
CA LEU A 667 16.98 -11.07 -16.69
C LEU A 667 18.32 -10.65 -17.32
N PRO A 668 19.05 -9.71 -16.71
CA PRO A 668 20.39 -9.35 -17.19
C PRO A 668 21.38 -10.47 -16.89
N MET A 669 22.47 -10.53 -17.68
CA MET A 669 23.58 -11.41 -17.31
C MET A 669 24.18 -11.06 -15.95
N TYR A 670 24.67 -12.07 -15.23
CA TYR A 670 25.40 -11.83 -13.99
C TYR A 670 26.61 -10.93 -14.23
N GLY A 671 26.82 -9.98 -13.34
CA GLY A 671 27.91 -9.00 -13.45
C GLY A 671 27.69 -7.90 -14.49
N LEU A 672 26.50 -7.81 -15.11
CA LEU A 672 26.21 -6.76 -16.10
C LEU A 672 26.41 -5.35 -15.54
N TYR A 673 26.04 -5.11 -14.27
CA TYR A 673 26.23 -3.82 -13.61
C TYR A 673 27.69 -3.33 -13.68
N ASP A 674 28.64 -4.17 -13.25
CA ASP A 674 30.06 -3.82 -13.26
C ASP A 674 30.62 -3.72 -14.69
N TYR A 675 30.15 -4.58 -15.59
CA TYR A 675 30.51 -4.50 -17.01
C TYR A 675 30.10 -3.17 -17.64
N LEU A 676 28.89 -2.68 -17.33
CA LEU A 676 28.38 -1.40 -17.81
C LEU A 676 29.19 -0.23 -17.25
N ARG A 677 29.46 -0.22 -15.94
CA ARG A 677 30.31 0.81 -15.31
C ARG A 677 31.69 0.89 -15.98
N ASN A 678 32.31 -0.27 -16.26
CA ASN A 678 33.59 -0.33 -16.95
C ASN A 678 33.48 0.16 -18.40
N SER A 679 32.42 -0.22 -19.11
CA SER A 679 32.17 0.23 -20.49
C SER A 679 31.97 1.74 -20.58
N ILE A 680 31.23 2.33 -19.63
CA ILE A 680 31.00 3.78 -19.52
C ILE A 680 32.33 4.54 -19.39
N ARG A 681 33.26 4.04 -18.56
CA ARG A 681 34.59 4.63 -18.38
C ARG A 681 35.47 4.47 -19.61
N GLN A 682 35.52 3.26 -20.18
CA GLN A 682 36.36 2.95 -21.34
C GLN A 682 35.92 3.69 -22.61
N LEU A 683 34.63 3.94 -22.78
CA LEU A 683 34.06 4.65 -23.92
C LEU A 683 33.98 6.16 -23.70
N GLU A 684 34.45 6.66 -22.55
CA GLU A 684 34.44 8.08 -22.17
C GLU A 684 33.05 8.72 -22.36
N LEU A 685 31.99 8.00 -21.99
CA LEU A 685 30.62 8.46 -22.18
C LEU A 685 30.26 9.81 -21.56
N PRO A 686 30.92 10.31 -20.49
CA PRO A 686 30.68 11.68 -20.03
C PRO A 686 30.92 12.75 -21.10
N GLN A 687 31.77 12.47 -22.10
CA GLN A 687 32.11 13.38 -23.20
C GLN A 687 31.42 13.01 -24.52
N ARG A 688 30.62 11.93 -24.53
CA ARG A 688 30.08 11.33 -25.77
C ARG A 688 28.59 11.06 -25.65
N LYS A 689 27.82 11.55 -26.61
CA LYS A 689 26.37 11.30 -26.68
C LYS A 689 26.10 9.93 -27.32
N ALA A 690 26.08 8.88 -26.50
CA ALA A 690 25.88 7.51 -26.96
C ALA A 690 24.84 6.76 -26.12
N ALA A 691 24.12 5.86 -26.78
CA ALA A 691 23.24 4.86 -26.18
C ALA A 691 23.87 3.48 -26.36
N LEU A 692 24.22 2.84 -25.25
CA LEU A 692 24.81 1.51 -25.27
C LEU A 692 23.71 0.46 -25.36
N ILE A 693 23.64 -0.26 -26.47
CA ILE A 693 22.67 -1.33 -26.68
C ILE A 693 23.14 -2.60 -25.98
N VAL A 694 22.26 -3.18 -25.17
CA VAL A 694 22.38 -4.52 -24.57
C VAL A 694 21.56 -5.49 -25.42
N PRO A 695 22.19 -6.43 -26.15
CA PRO A 695 21.47 -7.40 -26.98
C PRO A 695 20.53 -8.30 -26.19
N ALA A 696 19.35 -8.52 -26.76
CA ALA A 696 18.27 -9.27 -26.14
C ALA A 696 18.07 -10.64 -26.79
N PHE A 697 17.88 -11.64 -25.95
CA PHE A 697 17.58 -13.01 -26.34
C PHE A 697 16.30 -13.47 -25.67
N GLU A 698 15.71 -14.57 -26.14
CA GLU A 698 14.52 -15.18 -25.53
C GLU A 698 14.67 -16.67 -25.36
N THR A 699 14.01 -17.18 -24.32
CA THR A 699 13.74 -18.60 -24.15
C THR A 699 12.24 -18.84 -24.28
N LEU A 700 11.85 -19.98 -24.83
CA LEU A 700 10.45 -20.46 -24.79
C LEU A 700 10.19 -21.36 -23.58
N ARG A 701 11.22 -21.65 -22.78
CA ARG A 701 11.17 -22.54 -21.63
C ARG A 701 11.03 -21.75 -20.34
N TYR A 702 10.06 -22.11 -19.50
CA TYR A 702 9.88 -21.51 -18.16
C TYR A 702 11.05 -21.76 -17.20
N ARG A 703 11.81 -22.84 -17.42
CA ARG A 703 13.03 -23.15 -16.68
C ARG A 703 14.22 -23.03 -17.61
N LEU A 704 15.15 -22.17 -17.24
CA LEU A 704 16.38 -21.92 -17.97
C LEU A 704 17.56 -22.08 -17.02
N ALA A 705 18.54 -22.90 -17.39
CA ALA A 705 19.88 -22.78 -16.81
C ALA A 705 20.49 -21.50 -17.40
N PHE A 706 20.52 -20.44 -16.60
CA PHE A 706 20.90 -19.13 -17.11
C PHE A 706 22.39 -19.11 -17.50
N PRO A 707 22.74 -18.70 -18.73
CA PRO A 707 24.12 -18.74 -19.21
C PRO A 707 24.99 -17.76 -18.43
N LYS A 708 26.17 -18.22 -18.01
CA LYS A 708 27.13 -17.45 -17.21
C LYS A 708 28.08 -16.63 -18.07
N SER A 709 28.13 -16.89 -19.37
CA SER A 709 29.04 -16.22 -20.30
C SER A 709 28.45 -16.15 -21.71
N LYS A 710 29.00 -15.24 -22.53
CA LYS A 710 28.70 -15.17 -23.96
C LYS A 710 28.93 -16.50 -24.67
N ALA A 711 30.01 -17.22 -24.35
CA ALA A 711 30.30 -18.52 -24.98
C ALA A 711 29.21 -19.57 -24.69
N GLU A 712 28.71 -19.61 -23.46
CA GLU A 712 27.60 -20.49 -23.08
C GLU A 712 26.30 -20.09 -23.78
N LEU A 713 25.98 -18.79 -23.82
CA LEU A 713 24.83 -18.28 -24.56
C LEU A 713 24.91 -18.65 -26.07
N LEU A 714 26.07 -18.53 -26.70
CA LEU A 714 26.27 -18.92 -28.10
C LEU A 714 26.03 -20.42 -28.31
N SER A 715 26.55 -21.27 -27.42
CA SER A 715 26.25 -22.71 -27.44
C SER A 715 24.75 -22.98 -27.33
N MET A 716 24.05 -22.24 -26.46
CA MET A 716 22.60 -22.37 -26.29
C MET A 716 21.79 -21.91 -27.51
N LEU A 717 22.27 -20.89 -28.24
CA LEU A 717 21.69 -20.48 -29.53
C LEU A 717 21.89 -21.57 -30.59
N ASP A 718 23.09 -22.14 -30.66
CA ASP A 718 23.43 -23.18 -31.66
C ASP A 718 22.65 -24.47 -31.40
N MET A 719 22.33 -24.76 -30.14
CA MET A 719 21.44 -25.87 -29.75
C MET A 719 19.94 -25.58 -29.91
N GLY A 720 19.54 -24.36 -30.31
CA GLY A 720 18.11 -23.98 -30.42
C GLY A 720 17.37 -23.93 -29.08
N SER A 721 18.10 -23.70 -27.97
CA SER A 721 17.52 -23.54 -26.63
C SER A 721 17.23 -22.08 -26.29
N LEU A 722 17.94 -21.16 -26.93
CA LEU A 722 17.69 -19.73 -26.93
C LEU A 722 17.50 -19.23 -28.36
N TYR A 723 16.87 -18.08 -28.49
CA TYR A 723 16.69 -17.39 -29.76
C TYR A 723 17.04 -15.91 -29.63
N THR A 724 17.30 -15.24 -30.74
CA THR A 724 17.32 -13.77 -30.75
C THR A 724 15.91 -13.27 -30.45
N PHE A 725 15.81 -12.19 -29.67
CA PHE A 725 14.50 -11.76 -29.15
C PHE A 725 13.53 -11.41 -30.28
N ARG A 726 12.30 -11.96 -30.20
CA ARG A 726 11.21 -11.81 -31.16
C ARG A 726 11.54 -12.20 -32.61
N TYR A 727 12.51 -13.09 -32.85
CA TYR A 727 12.93 -13.49 -34.20
C TYR A 727 11.80 -14.03 -35.10
N HIS A 728 10.71 -14.55 -34.51
CA HIS A 728 9.60 -15.19 -35.21
C HIS A 728 8.34 -14.29 -35.32
N VAL A 729 8.27 -13.17 -34.58
CA VAL A 729 7.06 -12.31 -34.53
C VAL A 729 7.37 -10.88 -34.94
N TRP A 730 8.53 -10.35 -34.54
CA TRP A 730 8.90 -8.95 -34.78
C TRP A 730 10.40 -8.79 -35.06
N PRO A 731 10.91 -9.32 -36.18
CA PRO A 731 12.35 -9.28 -36.47
C PRO A 731 12.87 -7.85 -36.65
N LYS A 732 12.07 -6.96 -37.26
CA LYS A 732 12.44 -5.56 -37.55
C LYS A 732 12.85 -4.80 -36.28
N GLY A 733 12.20 -5.08 -35.15
CA GLY A 733 12.48 -4.39 -33.89
C GLY A 733 13.88 -4.59 -33.33
N HIS A 734 14.58 -5.65 -33.74
CA HIS A 734 15.93 -5.94 -33.23
C HIS A 734 16.97 -6.23 -34.31
N ALA A 735 16.57 -6.37 -35.57
CA ALA A 735 17.47 -6.64 -36.70
C ALA A 735 18.68 -5.69 -36.78
N PRO A 736 18.54 -4.36 -36.57
CA PRO A 736 19.68 -3.44 -36.62
C PRO A 736 20.78 -3.73 -35.59
N THR A 737 20.50 -4.52 -34.54
CA THR A 737 21.51 -4.99 -33.58
C THR A 737 22.61 -5.84 -34.25
N ASP A 738 22.35 -6.41 -35.42
CA ASP A 738 23.27 -7.29 -36.15
C ASP A 738 23.85 -8.42 -35.27
N TYR A 739 22.96 -9.35 -34.89
CA TYR A 739 23.33 -10.50 -34.06
C TYR A 739 24.43 -11.35 -34.70
N ALA A 740 24.53 -11.40 -36.03
CA ALA A 740 25.59 -12.14 -36.72
C ALA A 740 26.96 -11.52 -36.42
N LYS A 741 27.09 -10.20 -36.52
CA LYS A 741 28.28 -9.46 -36.08
C LYS A 741 28.50 -9.56 -34.58
N TRP A 742 27.44 -9.50 -33.77
CA TRP A 742 27.55 -9.62 -32.32
C TRP A 742 28.23 -10.92 -31.88
N ARG A 743 27.94 -12.06 -32.55
CA ARG A 743 28.52 -13.37 -32.19
C ARG A 743 30.04 -13.34 -32.13
N THR A 744 30.70 -12.64 -33.04
CA THR A 744 32.17 -12.59 -33.16
C THR A 744 32.79 -11.30 -32.63
N ALA A 745 31.99 -10.26 -32.36
CA ALA A 745 32.47 -8.98 -31.87
C ALA A 745 33.16 -9.10 -30.50
N THR A 746 34.32 -8.44 -30.36
CA THR A 746 35.08 -8.29 -29.11
C THR A 746 35.15 -6.84 -28.62
N VAL A 747 34.80 -5.89 -29.48
CA VAL A 747 34.74 -4.45 -29.19
C VAL A 747 33.35 -3.90 -29.51
N PRO A 748 32.89 -2.82 -28.84
CA PRO A 748 31.63 -2.16 -29.18
C PRO A 748 31.61 -1.70 -30.63
N TYR A 749 30.45 -1.77 -31.27
CA TYR A 749 30.28 -1.35 -32.66
C TYR A 749 29.01 -0.53 -32.85
N ARG A 750 29.10 0.45 -33.75
CA ARG A 750 27.98 1.31 -34.12
C ARG A 750 27.00 0.58 -35.05
N VAL A 751 25.73 0.85 -34.86
CA VAL A 751 24.63 0.47 -35.76
C VAL A 751 23.83 1.70 -36.13
N GLU A 752 23.19 1.67 -37.30
CA GLU A 752 22.32 2.75 -37.75
C GLU A 752 20.87 2.46 -37.34
N TRP A 753 20.13 3.51 -37.00
CA TRP A 753 18.70 3.40 -36.75
C TRP A 753 17.95 2.93 -37.99
N GLN A 754 16.91 2.11 -37.80
CA GLN A 754 15.98 1.69 -38.85
C GLN A 754 14.54 1.76 -38.32
N PRO A 755 13.52 1.81 -39.21
CA PRO A 755 12.12 1.79 -38.80
C PRO A 755 11.82 0.62 -37.87
N ASP A 756 10.96 0.88 -36.88
CA ASP A 756 10.55 -0.06 -35.83
C ASP A 756 11.62 -0.48 -34.82
N PHE A 757 12.86 0.04 -34.92
CA PHE A 757 13.96 -0.38 -34.05
C PHE A 757 13.70 -0.07 -32.57
N GLU A 758 13.81 -1.10 -31.72
CA GLU A 758 13.39 -1.06 -30.32
C GLU A 758 14.39 -1.77 -29.36
N PRO A 759 15.69 -1.41 -29.36
CA PRO A 759 16.69 -2.03 -28.49
C PRO A 759 16.50 -1.66 -27.01
N TYR A 760 17.17 -2.41 -26.13
CA TYR A 760 17.34 -2.05 -24.72
C TYR A 760 18.66 -1.32 -24.54
N VAL A 761 18.62 -0.15 -23.92
CA VAL A 761 19.75 0.79 -23.93
C VAL A 761 20.15 1.25 -22.53
N VAL A 762 21.44 1.45 -22.36
CA VAL A 762 22.04 2.21 -21.27
C VAL A 762 22.37 3.60 -21.80
N VAL A 763 21.81 4.62 -21.18
CA VAL A 763 21.93 6.02 -21.61
C VAL A 763 22.17 6.92 -20.41
N ARG A 764 22.66 8.13 -20.65
CA ARG A 764 22.73 9.17 -19.61
C ARG A 764 21.30 9.51 -19.16
N ARG A 765 21.10 9.70 -17.84
CA ARG A 765 19.77 9.84 -17.22
C ARG A 765 18.94 11.00 -17.76
N ASP A 766 19.58 12.08 -18.21
CA ASP A 766 18.93 13.24 -18.83
C ASP A 766 18.54 13.02 -20.30
N CYS A 767 18.43 11.76 -20.73
CA CYS A 767 17.80 11.38 -21.99
C CYS A 767 16.34 11.89 -22.05
N PRO A 768 15.76 12.03 -23.27
CA PRO A 768 14.35 12.33 -23.42
C PRO A 768 13.46 11.36 -22.63
N GLN A 769 12.37 11.88 -22.08
CA GLN A 769 11.32 11.06 -21.48
C GLN A 769 10.56 10.28 -22.58
N TYR A 770 9.89 9.20 -22.20
CA TYR A 770 9.00 8.47 -23.09
C TYR A 770 7.75 9.31 -23.41
N ASP A 771 7.34 9.38 -24.68
CA ASP A 771 6.14 10.13 -25.08
C ASP A 771 4.88 9.44 -24.54
N GLN A 772 4.13 10.17 -23.70
CA GLN A 772 2.99 9.63 -22.97
C GLN A 772 1.72 9.49 -23.79
N ARG A 773 1.70 9.93 -25.07
CA ARG A 773 0.57 9.67 -25.98
C ARG A 773 0.42 8.19 -26.31
N PHE A 774 1.53 7.45 -26.26
CA PHE A 774 1.54 6.01 -26.49
C PHE A 774 1.24 5.24 -25.19
N VAL A 775 -0.04 4.88 -25.04
CA VAL A 775 -0.56 4.07 -23.94
C VAL A 775 -0.87 2.64 -24.42
N GLY A 776 -0.85 1.67 -23.51
CA GLY A 776 -1.07 0.26 -23.83
C GLY A 776 0.05 -0.35 -24.67
N PHE A 777 -0.32 -1.02 -25.77
CA PHE A 777 0.58 -1.81 -26.61
C PHE A 777 0.93 -1.11 -27.94
N GLY A 778 2.22 -1.08 -28.27
CA GLY A 778 2.74 -0.59 -29.55
C GLY A 778 3.33 0.82 -29.47
N TRP A 779 4.33 1.08 -30.31
CA TRP A 779 5.01 2.38 -30.48
C TRP A 779 5.61 3.04 -29.22
N ASN A 780 5.58 2.35 -28.08
CA ASN A 780 5.99 2.91 -26.80
C ASN A 780 7.51 3.11 -26.66
N LYS A 781 8.38 2.10 -26.88
CA LYS A 781 9.85 2.34 -26.89
C LYS A 781 10.36 2.74 -28.27
N VAL A 782 9.70 2.35 -29.36
CA VAL A 782 10.08 2.75 -30.73
C VAL A 782 10.17 4.28 -30.85
N SER A 783 9.17 5.00 -30.35
CA SER A 783 9.18 6.48 -30.32
C SER A 783 10.34 7.04 -29.51
N HIS A 784 10.68 6.44 -28.36
CA HIS A 784 11.80 6.85 -27.52
C HIS A 784 13.16 6.68 -28.21
N ILE A 785 13.39 5.52 -28.84
CA ILE A 785 14.63 5.25 -29.58
C ILE A 785 14.75 6.14 -30.81
N MET A 786 13.63 6.41 -31.49
CA MET A 786 13.60 7.37 -32.59
C MET A 786 13.99 8.78 -32.11
N GLU A 787 13.51 9.22 -30.95
CA GLU A 787 13.89 10.53 -30.40
C GLU A 787 15.36 10.59 -29.96
N LEU A 788 15.92 9.50 -29.43
CA LEU A 788 17.37 9.41 -29.16
C LEU A 788 18.18 9.58 -30.46
N ASP A 789 17.80 8.88 -31.52
CA ASP A 789 18.47 9.00 -32.82
C ASP A 789 18.27 10.40 -33.44
N ALA A 790 17.11 11.03 -33.26
CA ALA A 790 16.85 12.40 -33.71
C ALA A 790 17.70 13.44 -32.97
N GLN A 791 18.07 13.11 -31.73
CA GLN A 791 19.01 13.85 -30.91
C GLN A 791 20.49 13.48 -31.18
N GLU A 792 20.76 12.73 -32.25
CA GLU A 792 22.10 12.33 -32.69
C GLU A 792 22.87 11.48 -31.67
N TYR A 793 22.16 10.67 -30.86
CA TYR A 793 22.82 9.66 -30.04
C TYR A 793 23.44 8.58 -30.93
N GLU A 794 24.68 8.23 -30.65
CA GLU A 794 25.31 7.08 -31.28
C GLU A 794 24.79 5.77 -30.67
N LEU A 795 24.28 4.87 -31.50
CA LEU A 795 23.77 3.57 -31.08
C LEU A 795 24.92 2.54 -31.12
N LEU A 796 25.44 2.16 -29.94
CA LEU A 796 26.62 1.30 -29.80
C LEU A 796 26.25 -0.05 -29.19
N VAL A 797 26.39 -1.13 -29.94
CA VAL A 797 26.13 -2.48 -29.42
C VAL A 797 27.30 -2.98 -28.59
N LEU A 798 27.01 -3.42 -27.37
CA LEU A 798 28.01 -3.97 -26.45
C LEU A 798 28.32 -5.44 -26.78
N PRO A 799 29.60 -5.81 -26.97
CA PRO A 799 29.98 -7.12 -27.49
C PRO A 799 29.83 -8.25 -26.48
N ASN A 800 29.89 -7.96 -25.17
CA ASN A 800 29.89 -8.96 -24.11
C ASN A 800 28.75 -8.76 -23.09
N ALA A 801 27.79 -7.89 -23.38
CA ALA A 801 26.55 -7.76 -22.62
C ALA A 801 25.44 -8.58 -23.28
N PHE A 802 24.54 -9.12 -22.46
CA PHE A 802 23.28 -9.69 -22.93
C PHE A 802 22.23 -9.71 -21.81
N MET A 803 20.97 -9.84 -22.22
CA MET A 803 19.82 -10.06 -21.34
C MET A 803 18.87 -11.08 -21.99
N ILE A 804 18.11 -11.80 -21.16
CA ILE A 804 17.22 -12.86 -21.62
C ILE A 804 15.79 -12.57 -21.17
N HIS A 805 14.88 -12.49 -22.14
CA HIS A 805 13.44 -12.44 -21.94
C HIS A 805 12.92 -13.78 -21.43
N MET A 806 12.15 -13.74 -20.35
CA MET A 806 11.51 -14.91 -19.76
C MET A 806 10.05 -15.04 -20.24
N PRO A 807 9.57 -16.27 -20.52
CA PRO A 807 8.19 -16.50 -20.93
C PRO A 807 7.17 -15.95 -19.94
N HIS A 808 6.14 -15.30 -20.47
CA HIS A 808 5.06 -14.74 -19.68
C HIS A 808 3.74 -14.73 -20.46
N ALA A 809 2.62 -14.61 -19.74
CA ALA A 809 1.31 -14.49 -20.36
C ALA A 809 1.18 -13.19 -21.17
N PRO A 810 0.44 -13.18 -22.30
CA PRO A 810 0.14 -11.95 -23.03
C PRO A 810 -0.64 -10.94 -22.16
N SER A 811 -0.42 -9.64 -22.39
CA SER A 811 -1.18 -8.59 -21.70
C SER A 811 -2.61 -8.46 -22.25
N PHE A 812 -3.45 -7.69 -21.56
CA PHE A 812 -4.78 -7.35 -22.08
C PHE A 812 -4.69 -6.39 -23.28
N ASP A 813 -3.76 -5.44 -23.23
CA ASP A 813 -3.61 -4.43 -24.30
C ASP A 813 -3.11 -5.02 -25.63
N ILE A 814 -2.29 -6.07 -25.62
CA ILE A 814 -1.94 -6.78 -26.87
C ILE A 814 -3.17 -7.46 -27.48
N SER A 815 -4.10 -7.96 -26.66
CA SER A 815 -5.36 -8.52 -27.12
C SER A 815 -6.26 -7.43 -27.72
N LYS A 816 -6.37 -6.26 -27.07
CA LYS A 816 -7.06 -5.08 -27.63
C LYS A 816 -6.49 -4.66 -28.98
N PHE A 817 -5.17 -4.53 -29.07
CA PHE A 817 -4.47 -4.17 -30.32
C PHE A 817 -4.77 -5.15 -31.46
N ARG A 818 -4.82 -6.46 -31.18
CA ARG A 818 -5.11 -7.49 -32.19
C ARG A 818 -6.57 -7.47 -32.64
N LEU A 819 -7.51 -7.22 -31.73
CA LEU A 819 -8.94 -7.33 -32.01
C LEU A 819 -9.58 -6.03 -32.53
N SER A 820 -9.08 -4.86 -32.13
CA SER A 820 -9.68 -3.56 -32.48
C SER A 820 -8.96 -2.90 -33.67
N ALA A 821 -9.71 -2.66 -34.76
CA ALA A 821 -9.22 -1.84 -35.87
C ALA A 821 -9.01 -0.38 -35.44
N GLY A 822 -9.97 0.21 -34.72
CA GLY A 822 -9.87 1.58 -34.21
C GLY A 822 -8.64 1.81 -33.32
N TYR A 823 -8.22 0.81 -32.53
CA TYR A 823 -6.96 0.90 -31.78
C TYR A 823 -5.75 1.09 -32.71
N ARG A 824 -5.69 0.33 -33.80
CA ARG A 824 -4.58 0.39 -34.76
C ARG A 824 -4.61 1.67 -35.59
N ASP A 825 -5.79 2.11 -36.00
CA ASP A 825 -5.98 3.36 -36.74
C ASP A 825 -5.60 4.57 -35.87
N CYS A 826 -5.97 4.54 -34.59
CA CYS A 826 -5.54 5.57 -33.66
C CYS A 826 -4.02 5.54 -33.43
N LEU A 827 -3.42 4.37 -33.23
CA LEU A 827 -1.97 4.25 -33.07
C LEU A 827 -1.21 4.80 -34.29
N GLN A 828 -1.74 4.58 -35.49
CA GLN A 828 -1.22 5.15 -36.73
C GLN A 828 -1.32 6.68 -36.74
N THR A 829 -2.48 7.23 -36.35
CA THR A 829 -2.69 8.68 -36.23
C THR A 829 -1.70 9.31 -35.25
N LEU A 830 -1.55 8.73 -34.06
CA LEU A 830 -0.62 9.21 -33.02
C LEU A 830 0.85 9.11 -33.47
N ARG A 831 1.20 8.11 -34.28
CA ARG A 831 2.53 8.00 -34.90
C ARG A 831 2.80 9.18 -35.83
N GLU A 832 1.86 9.50 -36.71
CA GLU A 832 2.00 10.61 -37.66
C GLU A 832 2.15 11.95 -36.94
N GLU A 833 1.34 12.19 -35.90
CA GLU A 833 1.48 13.35 -35.03
C GLU A 833 2.87 13.41 -34.37
N PHE A 834 3.35 12.29 -33.82
CA PHE A 834 4.67 12.22 -33.22
C PHE A 834 5.79 12.55 -34.20
N HIS A 835 5.73 12.04 -35.44
CA HIS A 835 6.69 12.37 -36.49
C HIS A 835 6.69 13.86 -36.85
N GLN A 836 5.51 14.47 -36.93
CA GLN A 836 5.40 15.91 -37.17
C GLN A 836 6.03 16.71 -36.04
N ASP A 837 5.77 16.34 -34.78
CA ASP A 837 6.37 16.99 -33.61
C ASP A 837 7.89 16.82 -33.56
N LEU A 838 8.38 15.62 -33.91
CA LEU A 838 9.81 15.36 -34.00
C LEU A 838 10.48 16.22 -35.09
N SER A 839 9.81 16.36 -36.24
CA SER A 839 10.25 17.23 -37.35
C SER A 839 10.28 18.69 -36.96
N ARG A 840 9.28 19.17 -36.20
CA ARG A 840 9.25 20.54 -35.66
C ARG A 840 10.38 20.79 -34.65
N ARG A 841 10.67 19.80 -33.80
CA ARG A 841 11.67 19.92 -32.72
C ARG A 841 13.11 19.81 -33.22
N TYR A 842 13.39 18.88 -34.14
CA TYR A 842 14.76 18.52 -34.54
C TYR A 842 15.09 18.83 -36.02
N GLY A 843 14.13 19.36 -36.79
CA GLY A 843 14.35 19.85 -38.15
C GLY A 843 14.92 18.79 -39.10
N ALA A 844 16.05 19.10 -39.74
CA ALA A 844 16.66 18.25 -40.76
C ALA A 844 17.03 16.84 -40.25
N ALA A 845 17.43 16.70 -38.98
CA ALA A 845 17.77 15.41 -38.37
C ALA A 845 16.57 14.43 -38.36
N ALA A 846 15.34 14.97 -38.34
CA ALA A 846 14.11 14.20 -38.29
C ALA A 846 13.47 13.92 -39.67
N LEU A 847 13.96 14.55 -40.75
CA LEU A 847 13.40 14.35 -42.09
C LEU A 847 13.49 12.89 -42.57
N LYS A 848 14.51 12.14 -42.11
CA LYS A 848 14.72 10.73 -42.46
C LYS A 848 13.54 9.83 -42.03
N TYR A 849 12.79 10.21 -40.99
CA TYR A 849 11.67 9.43 -40.48
C TYR A 849 10.42 9.57 -41.35
N LEU A 850 10.15 10.77 -41.86
CA LEU A 850 9.03 11.03 -42.78
C LEU A 850 9.20 10.28 -44.11
N THR A 851 10.44 10.16 -44.59
CA THR A 851 10.74 9.39 -45.81
C THR A 851 10.63 7.89 -45.60
N ALA A 852 11.04 7.39 -44.42
CA ALA A 852 11.00 5.96 -44.13
C ALA A 852 9.56 5.42 -44.00
N GLU A 853 8.63 6.25 -43.53
CA GLU A 853 7.22 5.92 -43.46
C GLU A 853 6.55 5.82 -44.83
N ARG A 854 6.90 6.69 -45.79
CA ARG A 854 6.36 6.64 -47.16
C ARG A 854 6.85 5.45 -47.99
N SER A 855 7.89 4.77 -47.51
CA SER A 855 8.47 3.57 -48.15
C SER A 855 7.99 2.24 -47.53
N LEU A 856 7.19 2.29 -46.47
CA LEU A 856 6.51 1.15 -45.83
C LEU A 856 5.08 1.04 -46.36
#